data_AF-A0A8H2XMB8-F1
#
_entry.id   AF-A0A8H2XMB8-F1
#
_cell.length_a   1.000
_cell.length_b   1.000
_cell.length_c   1.000
_cell.angle_alpha   90.00
_cell.angle_beta   90.00
_cell.angle_gamma   90.00
#
_symmetry.space_group_name_H-M   'P 1'
#
loop_
_entity.id
_entity.type
_entity.pdbx_description
1 polymer ?
#
loop_
_entity_poly.entity_id
_entity_poly.type
_entity_poly.pdbx_seq_one_letter_code
_entity_poly.pdbx_strand_id
1 'polypeptide(L)'
;MTARGRASRAKDASADASGLSLPQDVSFGSYQSSFASPGPPSRRPAGSSNTVSSNPSSAPIATPSPVPRRRSSVRTITGNDDAGLASTPKGPSRINSFVLRDVDDSLDRLADMTGNGPESPIPSPDKEKRSSLMDSTTSRSTKLKDAKPGTLDKGPTMTLREQEKLIDQVKRENFALKLKVHFLEERLNQLAPDHLEAALKQNISLKIEVQSQRVELKKHKKAATDAERAMADLRREMEISGSSSAALQEERARRIETEKLLDERERELRNLRRRVGSGGSATGEVQDLRTRNAQLEDELEEVRHALVETNEALERSGAAAVEELEDENAALRHEAQAQLDALAQLGDERDDAREELDALRLAHEQLIRRHESSLQDRSTSRLQFEDERNEREALEEDVNALRDKLTATNIEMESRENEFRVLEAELRADMDERDAEWRQEMAELGSRVEELQDALAAREEELRELRLRNEDLEENTTILHDQVETAFAHVENERNTLITEKEDREADLEAANADIASQGKRIFELEDALEAAQAAEAEARQEREVEMQVVTALKEKLATAKDELRSLQNSYTALEDQLAAQREREEELARRDDLIAEEMEELRAAREELEHDKRELEDELVRTEDKWEKEREEREREGKIWAGRVEDAERLQARAVDELEQDLEHVQNELRAAKSTLIQRDADLAAVQGALRTLEAARENSTTDKFSMELELDRLRRDLERCEDELARARRELADAETRGRESQAVVDKMHAEKRELETQLAVQRQGRLNLSEKLDAAQANLKTIEADTASYKVRITELESRLSKDQRAHSTTEAQFREQITERNTLLLTICKYVDQVLGEDKKRSGDGKPFTNFSVFHDRILERLRSLTMINTEFVKRSKELEAKLMGKIQDLNKALDSRMKGLDKFEMSLKMVGEARQGWRKKLMVKEGELDGLRAHNDELMIQLRQLRRASSGEGVQASTEIKSLSARAVNAERRLQNAQNQLAAAEERFSSQSERNSNSELRWEARVREYEARVKAAEEKVKRERQGAKERTVELENAIRSLERQLDREKKRSAQLGELNDLNKINPGSYS
;
A
#
# COMPACT_ATOMS: atom_id res chain seq x y z
N MET A 1 9.03 71.73 16.70
CA MET A 1 8.50 72.75 17.64
C MET A 1 6.98 72.80 17.47
N THR A 2 6.24 73.26 18.49
CA THR A 2 4.76 73.18 18.55
C THR A 2 4.04 74.48 18.14
N ALA A 3 2.72 74.35 17.88
CA ALA A 3 1.71 75.40 17.72
C ALA A 3 1.69 76.21 16.39
N ARG A 4 0.59 76.84 15.95
CA ARG A 4 -0.88 76.51 15.92
C ARG A 4 -1.64 77.69 15.27
N GLY A 5 -2.60 77.43 14.36
CA GLY A 5 -3.58 78.42 13.84
C GLY A 5 -4.17 77.93 12.50
N ARG A 6 -5.48 77.80 12.25
CA ARG A 6 -6.66 78.71 12.34
C ARG A 6 -6.52 79.96 11.44
N ALA A 7 -7.50 80.34 10.60
CA ALA A 7 -8.78 79.73 10.14
C ALA A 7 -9.24 80.49 8.86
N SER A 8 -10.24 80.09 8.05
CA SER A 8 -11.70 80.22 8.30
C SER A 8 -12.56 79.97 7.03
N ARG A 9 -13.86 79.66 7.18
CA ARG A 9 -14.98 79.72 6.17
C ARG A 9 -14.84 78.84 4.91
N ALA A 10 -15.75 77.91 4.55
CA ALA A 10 -17.23 77.92 4.40
C ALA A 10 -17.71 78.80 3.22
N LYS A 11 -18.70 78.41 2.39
CA LYS A 11 -19.88 77.56 2.70
C LYS A 11 -20.59 77.08 1.40
N ASP A 12 -21.12 75.85 1.36
CA ASP A 12 -22.55 75.50 1.09
C ASP A 12 -22.76 73.98 0.94
N ALA A 13 -24.03 73.53 0.98
CA ALA A 13 -24.43 72.24 1.58
C ALA A 13 -25.21 71.28 0.66
N SER A 14 -25.44 70.05 1.16
CA SER A 14 -26.42 69.00 0.76
C SER A 14 -25.71 67.63 0.60
N ALA A 15 -26.05 66.53 1.30
CA ALA A 15 -27.09 66.32 2.31
C ALA A 15 -26.67 65.34 3.44
N ASP A 16 -27.44 65.40 4.53
CA ASP A 16 -27.43 64.60 5.77
C ASP A 16 -27.91 63.13 5.59
N ALA A 17 -27.74 62.19 6.54
CA ALA A 17 -26.85 62.08 7.72
C ALA A 17 -26.89 60.66 8.36
N SER A 18 -25.93 60.41 9.26
CA SER A 18 -26.00 59.63 10.52
C SER A 18 -27.05 58.51 10.73
N GLY A 19 -26.59 57.31 11.10
CA GLY A 19 -27.42 56.27 11.74
C GLY A 19 -27.18 56.13 13.26
N LEU A 20 -28.09 55.46 13.98
CA LEU A 20 -27.89 54.97 15.36
C LEU A 20 -28.93 53.87 15.76
N SER A 21 -28.42 52.68 16.11
CA SER A 21 -28.92 51.62 17.03
C SER A 21 -30.42 51.36 17.37
N LEU A 22 -30.76 50.05 17.50
CA LEU A 22 -31.91 49.39 18.19
C LEU A 22 -33.30 49.43 17.50
N PRO A 23 -34.26 48.52 17.82
CA PRO A 23 -34.23 47.31 18.67
C PRO A 23 -34.79 46.02 17.98
N GLN A 24 -35.60 45.23 18.69
CA GLN A 24 -35.95 43.79 18.50
C GLN A 24 -37.31 43.49 17.79
N ASP A 25 -37.52 42.20 17.50
CA ASP A 25 -38.78 41.41 17.39
C ASP A 25 -39.77 41.59 16.19
N VAL A 26 -39.75 40.60 15.27
CA VAL A 26 -40.88 39.80 14.71
C VAL A 26 -40.30 38.59 13.94
N SER A 27 -40.72 37.31 13.99
CA SER A 27 -41.81 36.53 14.64
C SER A 27 -42.98 36.07 13.72
N PHE A 28 -43.14 34.74 13.62
CA PHE A 28 -44.18 33.92 12.93
C PHE A 28 -44.36 34.05 11.39
N GLY A 29 -44.81 32.99 10.67
CA GLY A 29 -44.99 31.58 11.06
C GLY A 29 -46.09 30.81 10.27
N SER A 30 -46.01 29.48 10.24
CA SER A 30 -47.13 28.55 9.91
C SER A 30 -46.80 27.13 10.41
N TYR A 31 -47.29 26.67 11.57
CA TYR A 31 -48.60 26.01 11.85
C TYR A 31 -48.63 24.51 11.44
N GLN A 32 -48.65 23.52 12.36
CA GLN A 32 -49.66 23.12 13.40
C GLN A 32 -50.65 22.04 12.87
N SER A 33 -51.23 21.11 13.66
CA SER A 33 -51.16 20.77 15.11
C SER A 33 -51.70 19.33 15.35
N SER A 34 -51.78 18.92 16.63
CA SER A 34 -52.73 17.92 17.21
C SER A 34 -52.29 16.43 17.20
N PHE A 35 -52.55 15.61 18.25
CA PHE A 35 -53.25 15.85 19.54
C PHE A 35 -52.82 14.87 20.66
N ALA A 36 -53.30 15.14 21.88
CA ALA A 36 -53.49 14.22 23.02
C ALA A 36 -52.32 13.80 23.96
N SER A 37 -52.73 13.54 25.21
CA SER A 37 -52.05 12.93 26.37
C SER A 37 -52.86 11.66 26.77
N PRO A 38 -52.69 10.92 27.90
CA PRO A 38 -51.73 11.01 29.02
C PRO A 38 -51.17 9.63 29.50
N GLY A 39 -50.50 9.57 30.67
CA GLY A 39 -50.60 8.38 31.56
C GLY A 39 -49.33 7.86 32.26
N PRO A 40 -49.36 7.55 33.59
CA PRO A 40 -48.25 6.98 34.37
C PRO A 40 -48.70 5.70 35.14
N PRO A 41 -48.17 5.26 36.32
CA PRO A 41 -46.91 5.55 37.07
C PRO A 41 -46.18 4.20 37.44
N SER A 42 -45.39 3.93 38.51
CA SER A 42 -44.71 4.67 39.60
C SER A 42 -43.61 3.78 40.26
N ARG A 43 -42.43 4.32 40.63
CA ARG A 43 -41.98 4.48 42.04
C ARG A 43 -40.54 5.04 42.22
N ARG A 44 -40.53 6.32 42.61
CA ARG A 44 -39.54 7.10 43.39
C ARG A 44 -38.99 6.41 44.67
N PRO A 45 -38.01 7.02 45.41
CA PRO A 45 -36.97 8.04 45.09
C PRO A 45 -35.56 7.46 45.46
N ALA A 46 -34.46 8.13 45.92
CA ALA A 46 -33.99 9.51 46.20
C ALA A 46 -32.43 9.49 46.14
N GLY A 47 -31.64 10.59 46.17
CA GLY A 47 -31.90 12.03 46.04
C GLY A 47 -30.58 12.85 46.10
N SER A 48 -30.63 14.12 45.68
CA SER A 48 -30.08 15.34 46.33
C SER A 48 -28.75 15.27 47.14
N SER A 49 -27.75 16.17 47.00
CA SER A 49 -27.48 17.29 46.06
C SER A 49 -26.06 17.89 46.34
N ASN A 50 -25.65 18.90 45.55
CA ASN A 50 -24.74 20.04 45.86
C ASN A 50 -23.24 20.03 45.41
N THR A 51 -22.97 20.97 44.48
CA THR A 51 -21.93 22.04 44.47
C THR A 51 -20.43 21.77 44.17
N VAL A 52 -20.05 22.12 42.91
CA VAL A 52 -19.13 23.23 42.52
C VAL A 52 -17.66 23.25 43.02
N SER A 53 -16.69 23.03 42.10
CA SER A 53 -15.67 24.02 41.63
C SER A 53 -14.28 23.45 41.23
N SER A 54 -13.81 23.84 40.02
CA SER A 54 -12.42 24.17 39.58
C SER A 54 -11.15 23.52 40.20
N ASN A 55 -10.35 22.86 39.33
CA ASN A 55 -8.98 23.20 38.86
C ASN A 55 -8.03 24.12 39.68
N PRO A 56 -6.66 24.08 39.50
CA PRO A 56 -5.83 23.21 38.65
C PRO A 56 -4.49 22.66 39.26
N SER A 57 -3.75 21.90 38.43
CA SER A 57 -2.30 21.55 38.42
C SER A 57 -1.30 22.25 39.37
N SER A 58 -0.42 21.45 40.01
CA SER A 58 1.06 21.65 40.03
C SER A 58 1.82 20.49 40.74
N ALA A 59 3.14 20.43 40.55
CA ALA A 59 4.12 19.53 41.21
C ALA A 59 5.26 20.43 41.81
N PRO A 60 6.35 19.96 42.48
CA PRO A 60 6.84 18.57 42.68
C PRO A 60 7.48 18.22 44.08
N ILE A 61 8.01 16.99 44.25
CA ILE A 61 9.11 16.58 45.19
C ILE A 61 8.75 16.57 46.72
N ALA A 62 9.13 15.61 47.60
CA ALA A 62 10.29 14.68 47.65
C ALA A 62 10.06 13.34 48.45
N THR A 63 11.00 12.38 48.27
CA THR A 63 11.34 11.22 49.16
C THR A 63 10.35 10.01 49.24
N PRO A 64 10.78 8.80 49.68
CA PRO A 64 11.79 7.99 48.99
C PRO A 64 11.38 6.50 48.77
N SER A 65 12.22 5.74 48.03
CA SER A 65 11.99 4.36 47.56
C SER A 65 12.19 3.27 48.64
N PRO A 66 11.67 2.03 48.43
CA PRO A 66 12.58 0.96 47.95
C PRO A 66 11.98 -0.05 46.95
N VAL A 67 12.86 -0.87 46.35
CA VAL A 67 12.59 -1.88 45.30
C VAL A 67 12.82 -3.31 45.82
N PRO A 68 11.99 -4.32 45.45
CA PRO A 68 12.26 -5.73 45.73
C PRO A 68 13.26 -6.36 44.73
N ARG A 69 14.23 -7.09 45.29
CA ARG A 69 15.38 -7.75 44.65
C ARG A 69 15.07 -8.77 43.55
N ARG A 70 15.95 -8.83 42.53
CA ARG A 70 16.35 -10.11 41.91
C ARG A 70 17.20 -10.93 42.90
N ARG A 71 17.16 -12.25 42.82
CA ARG A 71 18.33 -13.09 43.15
C ARG A 71 18.57 -14.13 42.06
N SER A 72 19.84 -14.38 41.79
CA SER A 72 20.35 -15.35 40.82
C SER A 72 21.77 -15.75 41.20
N SER A 73 22.07 -17.04 41.15
CA SER A 73 23.42 -17.62 41.09
C SER A 73 23.29 -18.95 40.34
N VAL A 74 23.95 -19.18 39.19
CA VAL A 74 25.41 -19.30 38.96
C VAL A 74 25.90 -20.62 39.60
N ARG A 75 26.19 -21.67 38.79
CA ARG A 75 27.51 -22.06 38.17
C ARG A 75 28.48 -22.65 39.23
N THR A 76 29.33 -23.66 39.01
CA THR A 76 29.97 -24.29 37.82
C THR A 76 30.47 -25.71 38.24
N ILE A 77 30.20 -26.82 37.52
CA ILE A 77 31.12 -27.65 36.67
C ILE A 77 32.31 -28.39 37.37
N THR A 78 32.57 -29.66 36.95
CA THR A 78 33.69 -30.62 37.27
C THR A 78 33.82 -31.12 38.73
N GLY A 79 34.29 -32.34 39.06
CA GLY A 79 34.72 -33.59 38.35
C GLY A 79 34.69 -34.79 39.36
N ASN A 80 34.65 -36.11 39.04
CA ASN A 80 35.59 -36.99 38.28
C ASN A 80 37.00 -37.09 38.93
N ASP A 81 37.72 -38.22 39.05
CA ASP A 81 37.57 -39.67 38.76
C ASP A 81 38.28 -40.49 39.91
N ASP A 82 38.52 -41.82 39.98
CA ASP A 82 38.29 -43.04 39.17
C ASP A 82 38.18 -44.27 40.12
N ALA A 83 37.62 -45.42 39.68
CA ALA A 83 38.06 -46.79 40.04
C ALA A 83 37.11 -47.88 39.45
N GLY A 84 37.31 -48.41 38.24
CA GLY A 84 38.27 -48.06 37.20
C GLY A 84 38.51 -49.20 36.20
N LEU A 85 39.54 -49.04 35.36
CA LEU A 85 40.13 -50.02 34.43
C LEU A 85 39.27 -50.45 33.20
N ALA A 86 39.79 -50.45 31.96
CA ALA A 86 41.07 -49.93 31.46
C ALA A 86 41.09 -49.78 29.91
N SER A 87 42.16 -49.16 29.42
CA SER A 87 42.66 -49.08 28.04
C SER A 87 42.20 -47.91 27.17
N THR A 88 43.21 -47.26 26.59
CA THR A 88 43.23 -46.05 25.74
C THR A 88 43.56 -46.48 24.27
N PRO A 89 44.03 -45.67 23.27
CA PRO A 89 44.39 -44.24 23.28
C PRO A 89 44.15 -43.36 22.00
N LYS A 90 44.35 -42.03 22.19
CA LYS A 90 44.84 -40.98 21.23
C LYS A 90 43.95 -40.50 20.05
N GLY A 91 43.94 -39.16 19.86
CA GLY A 91 43.56 -38.45 18.62
C GLY A 91 44.82 -38.08 17.78
N PRO A 92 44.90 -36.92 17.06
CA PRO A 92 43.94 -35.80 16.96
C PRO A 92 43.76 -35.18 15.53
N SER A 93 42.92 -34.13 15.42
CA SER A 93 42.97 -32.96 14.50
C SER A 93 42.98 -33.08 12.95
N ARG A 94 41.94 -32.46 12.33
CA ARG A 94 41.86 -31.82 10.99
C ARG A 94 42.01 -32.67 9.71
N ILE A 95 41.08 -32.54 8.74
CA ILE A 95 41.29 -32.16 7.30
C ILE A 95 39.97 -32.24 6.47
N ASN A 96 39.91 -31.50 5.35
CA ASN A 96 38.84 -31.50 4.33
C ASN A 96 39.03 -32.56 3.22
N SER A 97 37.97 -33.31 2.86
CA SER A 97 37.61 -33.78 1.50
C SER A 97 36.32 -34.63 1.57
N PHE A 98 35.28 -34.44 0.74
CA PHE A 98 35.12 -34.93 -0.65
C PHE A 98 35.25 -36.48 -0.75
N VAL A 99 34.29 -37.26 -1.29
CA VAL A 99 33.73 -37.24 -2.66
C VAL A 99 32.28 -37.80 -2.72
N LEU A 100 31.43 -37.17 -3.55
CA LEU A 100 30.33 -37.70 -4.41
C LEU A 100 29.79 -39.15 -4.23
N ARG A 101 28.45 -39.33 -4.24
CA ARG A 101 27.69 -39.91 -5.39
C ARG A 101 26.16 -39.74 -5.28
N ASP A 102 25.50 -39.74 -6.43
CA ASP A 102 24.07 -39.55 -6.73
C ASP A 102 23.18 -40.76 -6.41
N VAL A 103 21.86 -40.54 -6.32
CA VAL A 103 20.86 -41.01 -7.31
C VAL A 103 19.51 -40.28 -7.08
N ASP A 104 18.76 -40.09 -8.17
CA ASP A 104 17.49 -39.37 -8.31
C ASP A 104 16.42 -40.34 -8.86
N ASP A 105 15.20 -40.38 -8.32
CA ASP A 105 14.06 -41.10 -8.93
C ASP A 105 12.67 -40.79 -8.30
N SER A 106 11.62 -41.21 -9.01
CA SER A 106 10.23 -41.42 -8.55
C SER A 106 9.32 -40.20 -8.35
N LEU A 107 9.10 -39.45 -9.43
CA LEU A 107 7.86 -38.70 -9.67
C LEU A 107 6.91 -39.47 -10.61
N ASP A 108 6.31 -40.58 -10.14
CA ASP A 108 5.07 -41.10 -10.75
C ASP A 108 4.29 -42.05 -9.82
N ARG A 109 2.95 -42.04 -9.96
CA ARG A 109 1.87 -42.88 -9.36
C ARG A 109 0.75 -42.07 -8.70
N LEU A 110 -0.34 -41.88 -9.43
CA LEU A 110 -1.67 -42.46 -9.12
C LEU A 110 -2.72 -41.97 -10.13
N ALA A 111 -2.93 -42.76 -11.18
CA ALA A 111 -4.06 -42.63 -12.10
C ALA A 111 -4.83 -43.95 -12.09
N ASP A 112 -5.87 -44.02 -11.26
CA ASP A 112 -6.87 -45.09 -11.15
C ASP A 112 -7.97 -44.56 -10.20
N MET A 113 -9.27 -44.81 -10.34
CA MET A 113 -10.03 -45.72 -11.21
C MET A 113 -11.16 -44.99 -11.95
N THR A 114 -11.68 -45.56 -13.04
CA THR A 114 -12.99 -45.18 -13.63
C THR A 114 -13.80 -46.39 -14.07
N GLY A 115 -15.13 -46.30 -13.96
CA GLY A 115 -16.13 -47.31 -14.37
C GLY A 115 -17.44 -47.10 -13.60
N ASN A 116 -18.65 -47.25 -14.17
CA ASN A 116 -19.06 -47.61 -15.53
C ASN A 116 -20.17 -46.65 -16.02
N GLY A 117 -20.43 -46.63 -17.34
CA GLY A 117 -21.62 -45.97 -17.93
C GLY A 117 -22.86 -46.89 -17.92
N PRO A 118 -23.87 -46.69 -18.82
CA PRO A 118 -23.89 -45.78 -19.98
C PRO A 118 -25.18 -44.92 -20.14
N GLU A 119 -25.13 -43.91 -21.03
CA GLU A 119 -26.07 -43.60 -22.14
C GLU A 119 -25.84 -42.16 -22.68
N SER A 120 -26.62 -41.68 -23.64
CA SER A 120 -26.43 -40.44 -24.43
C SER A 120 -27.82 -39.86 -24.84
N PRO A 121 -27.98 -38.77 -25.66
CA PRO A 121 -27.02 -37.84 -26.26
C PRO A 121 -27.43 -36.32 -26.28
N ILE A 122 -26.51 -35.40 -26.69
CA ILE A 122 -26.69 -33.97 -27.12
C ILE A 122 -27.41 -32.96 -26.17
N PRO A 123 -27.30 -31.61 -26.36
CA PRO A 123 -26.30 -30.79 -27.06
C PRO A 123 -25.70 -29.62 -26.21
N SER A 124 -24.75 -28.90 -26.83
CA SER A 124 -24.24 -27.53 -26.55
C SER A 124 -25.37 -26.47 -26.37
N PRO A 125 -25.14 -25.23 -25.82
CA PRO A 125 -23.96 -24.38 -26.09
C PRO A 125 -23.43 -23.41 -25.01
N ASP A 126 -22.31 -22.75 -25.36
CA ASP A 126 -21.77 -21.43 -24.97
C ASP A 126 -21.97 -20.91 -23.52
N LYS A 127 -20.92 -20.45 -22.82
CA LYS A 127 -20.25 -19.16 -23.16
C LYS A 127 -18.87 -18.93 -22.51
N GLU A 128 -18.02 -18.31 -23.30
CA GLU A 128 -17.18 -17.12 -22.99
C GLU A 128 -16.35 -17.03 -21.70
N LYS A 129 -15.03 -17.14 -21.91
CA LYS A 129 -14.00 -16.12 -21.58
C LYS A 129 -14.12 -15.35 -20.25
N ARG A 130 -13.06 -15.41 -19.44
CA ARG A 130 -12.40 -14.20 -18.88
C ARG A 130 -10.91 -14.41 -18.61
N SER A 131 -10.07 -13.78 -19.43
CA SER A 131 -8.85 -13.12 -18.95
C SER A 131 -9.26 -11.89 -18.12
N SER A 132 -8.41 -11.18 -17.37
CA SER A 132 -6.94 -11.07 -17.35
C SER A 132 -6.48 -10.86 -15.89
N LEU A 133 -5.21 -10.96 -15.47
CA LEU A 133 -3.97 -10.36 -15.98
C LEU A 133 -3.99 -8.81 -15.93
N MET A 134 -3.26 -8.25 -14.97
CA MET A 134 -2.73 -6.88 -15.01
C MET A 134 -1.22 -6.95 -14.73
N ASP A 135 -0.41 -6.75 -15.75
CA ASP A 135 0.49 -5.58 -15.82
C ASP A 135 1.07 -5.47 -17.24
N SER A 136 1.33 -4.25 -17.69
CA SER A 136 2.35 -3.84 -18.68
C SER A 136 2.04 -2.44 -19.19
N THR A 137 3.05 -1.57 -19.17
CA THR A 137 3.01 -0.26 -19.81
C THR A 137 3.58 -0.31 -21.25
N THR A 138 2.98 0.50 -22.14
CA THR A 138 3.63 1.13 -23.31
C THR A 138 4.41 0.27 -24.32
N SER A 139 3.84 -0.01 -25.51
CA SER A 139 4.31 0.60 -26.79
C SER A 139 3.70 0.04 -28.11
N ARG A 140 2.73 0.80 -28.66
CA ARG A 140 2.56 1.19 -30.08
C ARG A 140 3.25 0.34 -31.20
N SER A 141 2.50 -0.45 -31.99
CA SER A 141 2.53 -0.37 -33.48
C SER A 141 1.47 -1.21 -34.25
N THR A 142 0.86 -0.56 -35.25
CA THR A 142 0.25 -1.01 -36.54
C THR A 142 -0.22 -2.47 -36.81
N LYS A 143 -1.56 -2.61 -36.83
CA LYS A 143 -2.43 -3.24 -37.87
C LYS A 143 -1.86 -4.25 -38.90
N LEU A 144 -2.46 -5.45 -38.93
CA LEU A 144 -3.08 -6.21 -40.05
C LEU A 144 -2.82 -7.73 -39.86
N LYS A 145 -3.63 -8.70 -40.31
CA LYS A 145 -5.08 -8.93 -40.48
C LYS A 145 -5.17 -10.36 -41.08
N ASP A 146 -5.91 -11.25 -40.42
CA ASP A 146 -6.49 -12.53 -40.90
C ASP A 146 -5.69 -13.47 -41.84
N ALA A 147 -5.25 -14.63 -41.30
CA ALA A 147 -5.36 -15.94 -41.96
C ALA A 147 -5.18 -17.13 -40.98
N LYS A 148 -5.94 -18.20 -41.20
CA LYS A 148 -5.82 -19.55 -40.60
C LYS A 148 -6.24 -20.56 -41.69
N PRO A 149 -5.91 -21.87 -41.60
CA PRO A 149 -4.71 -22.50 -41.02
C PRO A 149 -4.01 -23.44 -42.02
N GLY A 150 -2.71 -23.77 -41.84
CA GLY A 150 -2.06 -24.79 -42.67
C GLY A 150 -0.62 -25.12 -42.30
N THR A 151 -0.37 -26.39 -41.95
CA THR A 151 0.89 -27.16 -42.04
C THR A 151 2.25 -26.44 -41.95
N LEU A 152 3.01 -26.81 -40.91
CA LEU A 152 4.46 -27.12 -40.94
C LEU A 152 5.39 -26.18 -41.74
N ASP A 153 6.09 -25.29 -41.03
CA ASP A 153 7.50 -25.03 -41.35
C ASP A 153 8.34 -24.85 -40.07
N LYS A 154 9.63 -25.14 -40.15
CA LYS A 154 10.58 -25.14 -39.03
C LYS A 154 11.34 -23.82 -38.99
N GLY A 155 10.85 -22.88 -38.18
CA GLY A 155 11.62 -21.70 -37.77
C GLY A 155 13.00 -22.10 -37.22
N PRO A 156 14.04 -21.25 -37.39
CA PRO A 156 15.42 -21.66 -37.22
C PRO A 156 15.70 -22.16 -35.81
N THR A 157 16.23 -23.38 -35.71
CA THR A 157 16.72 -23.94 -34.46
C THR A 157 17.92 -23.13 -33.99
N MET A 158 17.70 -22.22 -33.02
CA MET A 158 18.76 -21.61 -32.21
C MET A 158 19.74 -22.72 -31.82
N THR A 159 21.01 -22.58 -32.21
CA THR A 159 21.98 -23.66 -32.02
C THR A 159 22.16 -23.95 -30.53
N LEU A 160 22.58 -25.17 -30.18
CA LEU A 160 22.84 -25.52 -28.77
C LEU A 160 23.77 -24.50 -28.08
N ARG A 161 24.76 -23.95 -28.81
CA ARG A 161 25.62 -22.86 -28.31
C ARG A 161 24.90 -21.53 -28.09
N GLU A 162 23.90 -21.19 -28.90
CA GLU A 162 23.10 -19.98 -28.69
C GLU A 162 22.12 -20.18 -27.54
N GLN A 163 21.59 -21.40 -27.35
CA GLN A 163 20.81 -21.77 -26.17
C GLN A 163 21.67 -21.77 -24.90
N GLU A 164 22.85 -22.37 -24.90
CA GLU A 164 23.84 -22.30 -23.80
C GLU A 164 24.23 -20.84 -23.50
N LYS A 165 24.50 -20.03 -24.52
CA LYS A 165 24.84 -18.60 -24.35
C LYS A 165 23.68 -17.80 -23.78
N LEU A 166 22.44 -18.09 -24.17
CA LEU A 166 21.24 -17.48 -23.59
C LEU A 166 21.05 -17.92 -22.14
N ILE A 167 21.25 -19.21 -21.85
CA ILE A 167 21.22 -19.78 -20.50
C ILE A 167 22.30 -19.16 -19.60
N ASP A 168 23.52 -18.97 -20.10
CA ASP A 168 24.63 -18.36 -19.35
C ASP A 168 24.50 -16.83 -19.25
N GLN A 169 23.78 -16.18 -20.16
CA GLN A 169 23.33 -14.81 -19.98
C GLN A 169 22.25 -14.72 -18.88
N VAL A 170 21.20 -15.54 -18.95
CA VAL A 170 20.15 -15.64 -17.94
C VAL A 170 20.72 -16.02 -16.56
N LYS A 171 21.69 -16.92 -16.45
CA LYS A 171 22.39 -17.23 -15.19
C LYS A 171 23.11 -16.00 -14.62
N ARG A 172 23.79 -15.21 -15.45
CA ARG A 172 24.48 -13.98 -15.02
C ARG A 172 23.50 -12.89 -14.62
N GLU A 173 22.41 -12.73 -15.35
CA GLU A 173 21.32 -11.81 -15.03
C GLU A 173 20.59 -12.23 -13.74
N ASN A 174 20.35 -13.53 -13.54
CA ASN A 174 19.77 -14.09 -12.32
C ASN A 174 20.71 -13.94 -11.11
N PHE A 175 22.03 -14.13 -11.30
CA PHE A 175 23.03 -13.87 -10.27
C PHE A 175 23.12 -12.39 -9.91
N ALA A 176 23.13 -11.49 -10.91
CA ALA A 176 23.10 -10.05 -10.69
C ALA A 176 21.80 -9.59 -10.00
N LEU A 177 20.66 -10.20 -10.34
CA LEU A 177 19.38 -9.99 -9.65
C LEU A 177 19.45 -10.48 -8.21
N LYS A 178 20.02 -11.67 -7.93
CA LYS A 178 20.23 -12.16 -6.55
C LYS A 178 21.13 -11.23 -5.72
N LEU A 179 22.22 -10.73 -6.31
CA LEU A 179 23.07 -9.72 -5.66
C LEU A 179 22.29 -8.44 -5.38
N LYS A 180 21.46 -7.98 -6.32
CA LYS A 180 20.64 -6.77 -6.17
C LYS A 180 19.51 -6.97 -5.15
N VAL A 181 18.92 -8.17 -5.05
CA VAL A 181 17.97 -8.54 -3.99
C VAL A 181 18.67 -8.53 -2.64
N HIS A 182 19.83 -9.19 -2.48
CA HIS A 182 20.60 -9.16 -1.24
C HIS A 182 20.92 -7.73 -0.79
N PHE A 183 21.43 -6.87 -1.68
CA PHE A 183 21.72 -5.47 -1.32
C PHE A 183 20.46 -4.62 -1.09
N LEU A 184 19.29 -5.01 -1.61
CA LEU A 184 18.01 -4.36 -1.28
C LEU A 184 17.46 -4.86 0.06
N GLU A 185 17.61 -6.14 0.40
CA GLU A 185 17.26 -6.73 1.69
C GLU A 185 18.16 -6.18 2.81
N GLU A 186 19.48 -6.14 2.59
CA GLU A 186 20.47 -5.53 3.48
C GLU A 186 20.18 -4.03 3.69
N ARG A 187 19.84 -3.30 2.62
CA ARG A 187 19.44 -1.89 2.71
C ARG A 187 18.08 -1.71 3.40
N LEU A 188 17.13 -2.63 3.24
CA LEU A 188 15.84 -2.62 3.94
C LEU A 188 16.05 -2.83 5.45
N ASN A 189 16.90 -3.79 5.82
CA ASN A 189 17.28 -4.07 7.21
C ASN A 189 17.97 -2.87 7.87
N GLN A 190 18.78 -2.10 7.11
CA GLN A 190 19.44 -0.89 7.60
C GLN A 190 18.51 0.33 7.72
N LEU A 191 17.54 0.49 6.82
CA LEU A 191 16.64 1.68 6.79
C LEU A 191 15.33 1.51 7.56
N ALA A 192 14.92 0.28 7.89
CA ALA A 192 13.61 0.01 8.47
C ALA A 192 13.59 -1.12 9.53
N PRO A 193 14.54 -1.18 10.50
CA PRO A 193 14.58 -2.25 11.51
C PRO A 193 13.29 -2.32 12.32
N ASP A 194 12.73 -1.19 12.74
CA ASP A 194 11.47 -1.14 13.52
C ASP A 194 10.27 -1.68 12.74
N HIS A 195 10.21 -1.47 11.41
CA HIS A 195 9.14 -2.01 10.57
C HIS A 195 9.32 -3.50 10.29
N LEU A 196 10.57 -3.97 10.17
CA LEU A 196 10.85 -5.41 10.05
C LEU A 196 10.56 -6.13 11.37
N GLU A 197 10.94 -5.56 12.51
CA GLU A 197 10.56 -6.05 13.83
C GLU A 197 9.05 -6.01 14.05
N ALA A 198 8.34 -4.96 13.62
CA ALA A 198 6.89 -4.90 13.70
C ALA A 198 6.24 -5.99 12.83
N ALA A 199 6.71 -6.21 11.60
CA ALA A 199 6.23 -7.26 10.72
C ALA A 199 6.55 -8.67 11.25
N LEU A 200 7.68 -8.86 11.93
CA LEU A 200 8.05 -10.10 12.61
C LEU A 200 7.21 -10.33 13.88
N LYS A 201 7.02 -9.30 14.71
CA LYS A 201 6.13 -9.34 15.89
C LYS A 201 4.69 -9.62 15.48
N GLN A 202 4.20 -9.01 14.39
CA GLN A 202 2.89 -9.29 13.81
C GLN A 202 2.81 -10.72 13.26
N ASN A 203 3.84 -11.22 12.57
CA ASN A 203 3.89 -12.62 12.13
C ASN A 203 3.91 -13.60 13.30
N ILE A 204 4.65 -13.31 14.37
CA ILE A 204 4.68 -14.13 15.60
C ILE A 204 3.31 -14.10 16.27
N SER A 205 2.67 -12.94 16.38
CA SER A 205 1.32 -12.78 16.91
C SER A 205 0.30 -13.58 16.10
N LEU A 206 0.28 -13.43 14.76
CA LEU A 206 -0.58 -14.19 13.85
C LEU A 206 -0.29 -15.70 13.91
N LYS A 207 0.96 -16.11 14.14
CA LYS A 207 1.34 -17.53 14.26
C LYS A 207 0.92 -18.13 15.60
N ILE A 208 0.93 -17.34 16.68
CA ILE A 208 0.34 -17.69 17.99
C ILE A 208 -1.19 -17.76 17.86
N GLU A 209 -1.81 -16.78 17.20
CA GLU A 209 -3.27 -16.72 16.98
C GLU A 209 -3.75 -17.90 16.12
N VAL A 210 -3.07 -18.22 15.02
CA VAL A 210 -3.34 -19.43 14.21
C VAL A 210 -3.06 -20.71 15.00
N GLN A 211 -2.13 -20.73 15.97
CA GLN A 211 -1.99 -21.87 16.88
C GLN A 211 -3.13 -21.96 17.90
N SER A 212 -3.60 -20.83 18.45
CA SER A 212 -4.75 -20.78 19.37
C SER A 212 -6.01 -21.25 18.65
N GLN A 213 -6.31 -20.67 17.48
CA GLN A 213 -7.42 -21.07 16.62
C GLN A 213 -7.31 -22.54 16.18
N ARG A 214 -6.11 -23.10 15.98
CA ARG A 214 -5.92 -24.55 15.74
C ARG A 214 -6.18 -25.41 16.98
N VAL A 215 -5.88 -24.91 18.19
CA VAL A 215 -6.21 -25.59 19.45
C VAL A 215 -7.71 -25.49 19.76
N GLU A 216 -8.32 -24.34 19.49
CA GLU A 216 -9.77 -24.12 19.59
C GLU A 216 -10.53 -24.98 18.57
N LEU A 217 -10.12 -25.01 17.29
CA LEU A 217 -10.67 -25.93 16.30
C LEU A 217 -10.51 -27.41 16.70
N LYS A 218 -9.41 -27.79 17.37
CA LYS A 218 -9.27 -29.14 17.96
C LYS A 218 -10.25 -29.37 19.14
N LYS A 219 -10.45 -28.38 20.00
CA LYS A 219 -11.45 -28.44 21.10
C LYS A 219 -12.87 -28.53 20.55
N HIS A 220 -13.24 -27.69 19.59
CA HIS A 220 -14.55 -27.71 18.93
C HIS A 220 -14.76 -28.99 18.13
N LYS A 221 -13.74 -29.50 17.42
CA LYS A 221 -13.84 -30.81 16.74
C LYS A 221 -14.00 -31.95 17.75
N LYS A 222 -13.30 -31.94 18.88
CA LYS A 222 -13.51 -32.93 19.95
C LYS A 222 -14.94 -32.85 20.51
N ALA A 223 -15.40 -31.65 20.89
CA ALA A 223 -16.75 -31.43 21.39
C ALA A 223 -17.83 -31.83 20.37
N ALA A 224 -17.60 -31.61 19.07
CA ALA A 224 -18.46 -32.11 18.00
C ALA A 224 -18.48 -33.65 17.96
N THR A 225 -17.31 -34.32 17.97
CA THR A 225 -17.28 -35.80 17.99
C THR A 225 -17.86 -36.41 19.28
N ASP A 226 -17.78 -35.70 20.41
CA ASP A 226 -18.36 -36.15 21.68
C ASP A 226 -19.89 -35.92 21.70
N ALA A 227 -20.38 -34.87 21.06
CA ALA A 227 -21.82 -34.66 20.81
C ALA A 227 -22.38 -35.63 19.75
N GLU A 228 -21.60 -35.98 18.72
CA GLU A 228 -21.94 -37.02 17.73
C GLU A 228 -22.02 -38.40 18.39
N ARG A 229 -21.12 -38.73 19.33
CA ARG A 229 -21.24 -39.93 20.18
C ARG A 229 -22.50 -39.88 21.02
N ALA A 230 -22.71 -38.81 21.80
CA ALA A 230 -23.91 -38.67 22.62
C ALA A 230 -25.22 -38.79 21.81
N MET A 231 -25.26 -38.26 20.58
CA MET A 231 -26.41 -38.45 19.66
C MET A 231 -26.48 -39.85 19.04
N ALA A 232 -25.37 -40.57 18.86
CA ALA A 232 -25.35 -41.96 18.43
C ALA A 232 -25.78 -42.92 19.56
N ASP A 233 -25.43 -42.59 20.80
CA ASP A 233 -25.78 -43.37 21.99
C ASP A 233 -27.23 -43.12 22.40
N LEU A 234 -27.72 -41.87 22.36
CA LEU A 234 -29.17 -41.57 22.41
C LEU A 234 -29.96 -42.24 21.27
N ARG A 235 -29.35 -42.45 20.09
CA ARG A 235 -29.98 -43.24 19.01
C ARG A 235 -30.02 -44.73 19.33
N ARG A 236 -28.99 -45.30 19.95
CA ARG A 236 -29.03 -46.68 20.46
C ARG A 236 -30.07 -46.84 21.57
N GLU A 237 -30.14 -45.91 22.51
CA GLU A 237 -31.19 -45.89 23.54
C GLU A 237 -32.59 -45.80 22.91
N MET A 238 -32.77 -45.02 21.83
CA MET A 238 -34.02 -44.97 21.07
C MET A 238 -34.31 -46.26 20.27
N GLU A 239 -33.30 -46.93 19.72
CA GLU A 239 -33.44 -48.22 19.02
C GLU A 239 -33.77 -49.36 20.00
N ILE A 240 -33.16 -49.37 21.18
CA ILE A 240 -33.44 -50.30 22.28
C ILE A 240 -34.85 -50.02 22.85
N SER A 241 -35.19 -48.76 23.11
CA SER A 241 -36.52 -48.31 23.54
C SER A 241 -37.61 -48.64 22.50
N GLY A 242 -37.27 -48.63 21.21
CA GLY A 242 -38.14 -49.03 20.11
C GLY A 242 -38.67 -50.47 20.22
N SER A 243 -37.98 -51.36 20.94
CA SER A 243 -38.45 -52.73 21.18
C SER A 243 -39.59 -52.83 22.20
N SER A 244 -39.93 -51.75 22.91
CA SER A 244 -40.98 -51.71 23.95
C SER A 244 -42.40 -52.04 23.42
N SER A 245 -42.65 -51.83 22.13
CA SER A 245 -43.97 -52.08 21.52
C SER A 245 -44.41 -53.55 21.55
N ALA A 246 -43.49 -54.51 21.62
CA ALA A 246 -43.83 -55.92 21.72
C ALA A 246 -44.33 -56.28 23.13
N ALA A 247 -43.58 -55.90 24.17
CA ALA A 247 -43.88 -56.22 25.56
C ALA A 247 -45.24 -55.64 26.00
N LEU A 248 -45.53 -54.38 25.66
CA LEU A 248 -46.82 -53.73 25.98
C LEU A 248 -48.02 -54.36 25.25
N GLN A 249 -47.80 -55.00 24.10
CA GLN A 249 -48.86 -55.68 23.37
C GLN A 249 -49.14 -57.07 23.94
N GLU A 250 -48.10 -57.78 24.39
CA GLU A 250 -48.24 -59.06 25.09
C GLU A 250 -48.82 -58.89 26.51
N GLU A 251 -48.39 -57.86 27.26
CA GLU A 251 -48.98 -57.54 28.57
C GLU A 251 -50.47 -57.22 28.45
N ARG A 252 -50.88 -56.48 27.41
CA ARG A 252 -52.30 -56.21 27.12
C ARG A 252 -53.08 -57.49 26.77
N ALA A 253 -52.50 -58.40 25.99
CA ALA A 253 -53.14 -59.69 25.69
C ALA A 253 -53.38 -60.51 26.97
N ARG A 254 -52.34 -60.64 27.82
CA ARG A 254 -52.42 -61.37 29.10
C ARG A 254 -53.43 -60.72 30.07
N ARG A 255 -53.49 -59.37 30.14
CA ARG A 255 -54.51 -58.66 30.93
C ARG A 255 -55.95 -58.93 30.47
N ILE A 256 -56.21 -58.90 29.16
CA ILE A 256 -57.55 -59.16 28.60
C ILE A 256 -58.00 -60.62 28.84
N GLU A 257 -57.05 -61.55 28.94
CA GLU A 257 -57.32 -62.95 29.24
C GLU A 257 -57.63 -63.18 30.74
N THR A 258 -56.86 -62.57 31.65
CA THR A 258 -57.14 -62.62 33.10
C THR A 258 -58.45 -61.90 33.46
N GLU A 259 -58.78 -60.80 32.80
CA GLU A 259 -60.03 -60.06 33.02
C GLU A 259 -61.26 -60.92 32.69
N LYS A 260 -61.24 -61.69 31.59
CA LYS A 260 -62.32 -62.62 31.23
C LYS A 260 -62.49 -63.75 32.25
N LEU A 261 -61.39 -64.36 32.69
CA LEU A 261 -61.39 -65.43 33.69
C LEU A 261 -61.95 -64.98 35.04
N LEU A 262 -61.64 -63.75 35.46
CA LEU A 262 -62.22 -63.13 36.66
C LEU A 262 -63.72 -62.88 36.49
N ASP A 263 -64.14 -62.33 35.35
CA ASP A 263 -65.53 -61.98 35.04
C ASP A 263 -66.43 -63.24 34.90
N GLU A 264 -65.88 -64.36 34.42
CA GLU A 264 -66.53 -65.68 34.47
C GLU A 264 -66.62 -66.25 35.89
N ARG A 265 -65.54 -66.23 36.68
CA ARG A 265 -65.57 -66.67 38.09
C ARG A 265 -66.50 -65.80 38.96
N GLU A 266 -66.65 -64.51 38.66
CA GLU A 266 -67.68 -63.68 39.29
C GLU A 266 -69.11 -64.08 38.88
N ARG A 267 -69.36 -64.49 37.62
CA ARG A 267 -70.67 -65.02 37.19
C ARG A 267 -71.01 -66.32 37.93
N GLU A 268 -70.03 -67.19 38.14
CA GLU A 268 -70.18 -68.40 38.97
C GLU A 268 -70.48 -68.06 40.43
N LEU A 269 -69.76 -67.11 41.04
CA LEU A 269 -70.02 -66.63 42.40
C LEU A 269 -71.40 -65.96 42.55
N ARG A 270 -71.84 -65.19 41.55
CA ARG A 270 -73.20 -64.60 41.50
C ARG A 270 -74.28 -65.68 41.43
N ASN A 271 -74.06 -66.76 40.67
CA ASN A 271 -74.99 -67.89 40.57
C ASN A 271 -75.00 -68.78 41.83
N LEU A 272 -73.85 -69.01 42.46
CA LEU A 272 -73.75 -69.75 43.72
C LEU A 272 -74.42 -68.99 44.88
N ARG A 273 -74.21 -67.67 44.99
CA ARG A 273 -74.91 -66.84 45.99
C ARG A 273 -76.43 -66.83 45.84
N ARG A 274 -76.98 -67.02 44.63
CA ARG A 274 -78.43 -67.22 44.43
C ARG A 274 -78.95 -68.57 44.92
N ARG A 275 -78.10 -69.59 45.09
CA ARG A 275 -78.50 -70.98 45.38
C ARG A 275 -78.39 -71.37 46.86
N VAL A 276 -77.77 -70.53 47.70
CA VAL A 276 -77.64 -70.73 49.16
C VAL A 276 -78.81 -70.11 49.96
N GLY A 277 -79.73 -69.41 49.29
CA GLY A 277 -80.81 -68.61 49.91
C GLY A 277 -82.02 -69.38 50.47
N SER A 278 -82.04 -70.72 50.42
CA SER A 278 -83.11 -71.54 51.01
C SER A 278 -82.52 -72.86 51.51
N GLY A 279 -82.68 -73.17 52.79
CA GLY A 279 -82.02 -74.31 53.44
C GLY A 279 -82.92 -75.53 53.56
N GLY A 280 -82.34 -76.75 53.59
CA GLY A 280 -83.15 -77.93 53.92
C GLY A 280 -82.66 -79.35 53.60
N SER A 281 -81.37 -79.65 53.43
CA SER A 281 -80.91 -81.05 53.54
C SER A 281 -79.45 -81.18 53.95
N ALA A 282 -79.19 -81.35 55.25
CA ALA A 282 -77.83 -81.47 55.77
C ALA A 282 -77.32 -82.92 55.68
N THR A 283 -76.40 -83.19 54.74
CA THR A 283 -75.14 -83.94 54.93
C THR A 283 -74.48 -84.32 53.59
N GLY A 284 -75.26 -84.79 52.61
CA GLY A 284 -74.75 -85.24 51.31
C GLY A 284 -74.11 -84.13 50.48
N GLU A 285 -74.85 -83.04 50.23
CA GLU A 285 -74.32 -81.88 49.47
C GLU A 285 -73.10 -81.23 50.14
N VAL A 286 -72.95 -81.36 51.46
CA VAL A 286 -71.75 -80.88 52.19
C VAL A 286 -70.55 -81.80 51.95
N GLN A 287 -70.76 -83.08 51.62
CA GLN A 287 -69.69 -83.99 51.22
C GLN A 287 -69.31 -83.76 49.75
N ASP A 288 -70.28 -83.57 48.85
CA ASP A 288 -70.00 -83.24 47.44
C ASP A 288 -69.36 -81.85 47.30
N LEU A 289 -69.81 -80.85 48.06
CA LEU A 289 -69.15 -79.55 48.18
C LEU A 289 -67.82 -79.63 48.93
N ARG A 290 -67.54 -80.67 49.72
CA ARG A 290 -66.18 -80.91 50.26
C ARG A 290 -65.28 -81.56 49.23
N THR A 291 -65.77 -82.46 48.38
CA THR A 291 -64.97 -82.96 47.24
C THR A 291 -64.79 -81.91 46.15
N ARG A 292 -65.73 -80.97 45.99
CA ARG A 292 -65.61 -79.86 45.04
C ARG A 292 -64.87 -78.66 45.61
N ASN A 293 -64.88 -78.42 46.93
CA ASN A 293 -63.90 -77.55 47.56
C ASN A 293 -62.53 -78.22 47.50
N ALA A 294 -62.36 -79.49 47.89
CA ALA A 294 -61.07 -80.19 47.73
C ALA A 294 -60.54 -80.09 46.31
N GLN A 295 -61.35 -80.35 45.27
CA GLN A 295 -60.92 -80.14 43.88
C GLN A 295 -60.63 -78.69 43.51
N LEU A 296 -61.33 -77.70 44.10
CA LEU A 296 -61.04 -76.27 43.88
C LEU A 296 -59.89 -75.75 44.77
N GLU A 297 -59.55 -76.46 45.83
CA GLU A 297 -58.42 -76.27 46.73
C GLU A 297 -57.18 -76.93 46.13
N ASP A 298 -57.31 -78.10 45.50
CA ASP A 298 -56.35 -78.77 44.63
C ASP A 298 -56.09 -77.92 43.37
N GLU A 299 -57.13 -77.47 42.65
CA GLU A 299 -56.99 -76.53 41.51
C GLU A 299 -56.40 -75.19 41.97
N LEU A 300 -56.69 -74.71 43.19
CA LEU A 300 -56.05 -73.51 43.75
C LEU A 300 -54.63 -73.77 44.26
N GLU A 301 -54.29 -74.97 44.69
CA GLU A 301 -52.94 -75.36 45.11
C GLU A 301 -52.06 -75.67 43.90
N GLU A 302 -52.63 -76.16 42.79
CA GLU A 302 -51.98 -76.32 41.49
C GLU A 302 -51.82 -74.97 40.78
N VAL A 303 -52.83 -74.08 40.80
CA VAL A 303 -52.68 -72.70 40.33
C VAL A 303 -51.78 -71.88 41.26
N ARG A 304 -51.76 -72.13 42.58
CA ARG A 304 -50.74 -71.57 43.47
C ARG A 304 -49.38 -72.19 43.25
N HIS A 305 -49.26 -73.46 42.90
CA HIS A 305 -47.97 -74.05 42.53
C HIS A 305 -47.47 -73.48 41.21
N ALA A 306 -48.32 -73.26 40.21
CA ALA A 306 -47.96 -72.59 38.97
C ALA A 306 -47.67 -71.09 39.19
N LEU A 307 -48.40 -70.41 40.09
CA LEU A 307 -48.11 -69.03 40.47
C LEU A 307 -46.84 -68.93 41.33
N VAL A 308 -46.55 -69.91 42.18
CA VAL A 308 -45.29 -70.02 42.94
C VAL A 308 -44.16 -70.43 42.01
N GLU A 309 -44.35 -71.31 41.03
CA GLU A 309 -43.31 -71.67 40.05
C GLU A 309 -43.03 -70.52 39.07
N THR A 310 -44.04 -69.71 38.71
CA THR A 310 -43.86 -68.51 37.87
C THR A 310 -43.40 -67.30 38.67
N ASN A 311 -43.80 -67.15 39.93
CA ASN A 311 -43.24 -66.12 40.83
C ASN A 311 -41.83 -66.51 41.29
N GLU A 312 -41.53 -67.79 41.55
CA GLU A 312 -40.17 -68.29 41.71
C GLU A 312 -39.41 -68.26 40.39
N ALA A 313 -40.03 -68.35 39.20
CA ALA A 313 -39.31 -68.11 37.94
C ALA A 313 -39.04 -66.61 37.72
N LEU A 314 -39.91 -65.72 38.20
CA LEU A 314 -39.72 -64.28 38.18
C LEU A 314 -38.77 -63.81 39.30
N GLU A 315 -38.71 -64.52 40.42
CA GLU A 315 -37.74 -64.36 41.50
C GLU A 315 -36.43 -65.08 41.17
N ARG A 316 -36.41 -66.14 40.35
CA ARG A 316 -35.17 -66.72 39.80
C ARG A 316 -34.64 -65.93 38.62
N SER A 317 -35.50 -65.32 37.79
CA SER A 317 -35.09 -64.37 36.74
C SER A 317 -34.76 -62.99 37.32
N GLY A 318 -35.44 -62.59 38.39
CA GLY A 318 -35.20 -61.36 39.14
C GLY A 318 -33.98 -61.51 40.04
N ALA A 319 -33.78 -62.66 40.69
CA ALA A 319 -32.53 -62.99 41.36
C ALA A 319 -31.41 -63.21 40.35
N ALA A 320 -31.62 -63.79 39.17
CA ALA A 320 -30.57 -63.85 38.14
C ALA A 320 -30.20 -62.45 37.61
N ALA A 321 -31.17 -61.55 37.43
CA ALA A 321 -30.89 -60.17 37.04
C ALA A 321 -30.30 -59.33 38.19
N VAL A 322 -30.63 -59.64 39.45
CA VAL A 322 -30.01 -59.05 40.64
C VAL A 322 -28.64 -59.66 40.88
N GLU A 323 -28.42 -60.95 40.64
CA GLU A 323 -27.14 -61.66 40.70
C GLU A 323 -26.23 -61.18 39.56
N GLU A 324 -26.75 -60.94 38.36
CA GLU A 324 -26.01 -60.30 37.26
C GLU A 324 -25.71 -58.82 37.55
N LEU A 325 -26.62 -58.06 38.18
CA LEU A 325 -26.35 -56.68 38.64
C LEU A 325 -25.51 -56.61 39.93
N GLU A 326 -25.47 -57.67 40.75
CA GLU A 326 -24.65 -57.82 41.95
C GLU A 326 -23.26 -58.36 41.59
N ASP A 327 -23.13 -59.16 40.53
CA ASP A 327 -21.88 -59.56 39.87
C ASP A 327 -21.32 -58.42 39.02
N GLU A 328 -22.14 -57.60 38.35
CA GLU A 328 -21.67 -56.34 37.75
C GLU A 328 -21.30 -55.34 38.86
N ASN A 329 -22.03 -55.26 39.97
CA ASN A 329 -21.59 -54.46 41.12
C ASN A 329 -20.34 -55.06 41.78
N ALA A 330 -20.18 -56.38 41.83
CA ALA A 330 -19.02 -57.04 42.43
C ALA A 330 -17.81 -56.93 41.50
N ALA A 331 -18.00 -56.98 40.18
CA ALA A 331 -16.98 -56.73 39.17
C ALA A 331 -16.60 -55.25 39.15
N LEU A 332 -17.55 -54.30 39.20
CA LEU A 332 -17.25 -52.87 39.32
C LEU A 332 -16.64 -52.52 40.69
N ARG A 333 -17.02 -53.21 41.77
CA ARG A 333 -16.36 -53.08 43.08
C ARG A 333 -15.02 -53.77 43.11
N HIS A 334 -14.79 -54.86 42.39
CA HIS A 334 -13.51 -55.55 42.27
C HIS A 334 -12.58 -54.82 41.31
N GLU A 335 -13.10 -54.12 40.30
CA GLU A 335 -12.36 -53.22 39.41
C GLU A 335 -12.00 -51.94 40.18
N ALA A 336 -12.93 -51.34 40.92
CA ALA A 336 -12.64 -50.22 41.81
C ALA A 336 -11.71 -50.62 42.98
N GLN A 337 -11.87 -51.82 43.54
CA GLN A 337 -10.97 -52.35 44.57
C GLN A 337 -9.62 -52.70 43.96
N ALA A 338 -9.52 -53.29 42.77
CA ALA A 338 -8.24 -53.52 42.09
C ALA A 338 -7.56 -52.21 41.67
N GLN A 339 -8.32 -51.15 41.36
CA GLN A 339 -7.78 -49.82 41.14
C GLN A 339 -7.35 -49.15 42.45
N LEU A 340 -8.07 -49.36 43.56
CA LEU A 340 -7.65 -48.94 44.91
C LEU A 340 -6.45 -49.75 45.41
N ASP A 341 -6.36 -51.03 45.12
CA ASP A 341 -5.28 -51.96 45.47
C ASP A 341 -4.06 -51.73 44.57
N ALA A 342 -4.25 -51.31 43.32
CA ALA A 342 -3.16 -50.83 42.45
C ALA A 342 -2.69 -49.43 42.86
N LEU A 343 -3.57 -48.56 43.38
CA LEU A 343 -3.17 -47.29 44.01
C LEU A 343 -2.57 -47.48 45.41
N ALA A 344 -2.91 -48.57 46.10
CA ALA A 344 -2.26 -49.03 47.31
C ALA A 344 -0.90 -49.60 46.97
N GLN A 345 -0.76 -50.49 45.97
CA GLN A 345 0.52 -51.00 45.49
C GLN A 345 1.42 -49.89 44.93
N LEU A 346 0.92 -48.91 44.17
CA LEU A 346 1.68 -47.71 43.80
C LEU A 346 1.92 -46.75 44.98
N GLY A 347 1.22 -46.96 46.09
CA GLY A 347 1.44 -46.29 47.37
C GLY A 347 2.53 -46.96 48.19
N ASP A 348 2.51 -48.29 48.24
CA ASP A 348 3.42 -49.18 48.91
C ASP A 348 4.74 -49.22 48.14
N GLU A 349 4.79 -49.43 46.82
CA GLU A 349 6.00 -49.25 45.99
C GLU A 349 6.65 -47.87 46.17
N ARG A 350 5.85 -46.82 46.35
CA ARG A 350 6.33 -45.46 46.62
C ARG A 350 6.85 -45.32 48.04
N ASP A 351 6.22 -45.97 49.01
CA ASP A 351 6.58 -45.87 50.43
C ASP A 351 7.71 -46.84 50.79
N ASP A 352 7.79 -48.01 50.16
CA ASP A 352 8.98 -48.86 50.00
C ASP A 352 10.11 -48.09 49.33
N ALA A 353 9.90 -47.39 48.21
CA ALA A 353 10.96 -46.55 47.61
C ALA A 353 11.36 -45.35 48.50
N ARG A 354 10.50 -44.93 49.43
CA ARG A 354 10.84 -43.96 50.49
C ARG A 354 11.56 -44.63 51.64
N GLU A 355 11.17 -45.82 52.06
CA GLU A 355 11.84 -46.61 53.08
C GLU A 355 13.19 -47.13 52.59
N GLU A 356 13.39 -47.41 51.30
CA GLU A 356 14.69 -47.64 50.68
C GLU A 356 15.52 -46.36 50.67
N LEU A 357 14.95 -45.21 50.28
CA LEU A 357 15.65 -43.91 50.35
C LEU A 357 16.05 -43.53 51.79
N ASP A 358 15.17 -43.75 52.75
CA ASP A 358 15.37 -43.43 54.16
C ASP A 358 16.17 -44.50 54.89
N ALA A 359 16.15 -45.76 54.45
CA ALA A 359 17.09 -46.81 54.89
C ALA A 359 18.47 -46.63 54.26
N LEU A 360 18.59 -46.11 53.03
CA LEU A 360 19.87 -45.72 52.45
C LEU A 360 20.44 -44.47 53.14
N ARG A 361 19.61 -43.48 53.45
CA ARG A 361 20.00 -42.33 54.29
C ARG A 361 20.38 -42.78 55.70
N LEU A 362 19.59 -43.63 56.34
CA LEU A 362 19.86 -44.14 57.68
C LEU A 362 21.06 -45.10 57.69
N ALA A 363 21.31 -45.88 56.63
CA ALA A 363 22.51 -46.70 56.48
C ALA A 363 23.75 -45.83 56.27
N HIS A 364 23.65 -44.74 55.50
CA HIS A 364 24.72 -43.75 55.34
C HIS A 364 25.00 -43.01 56.67
N GLU A 365 23.96 -42.57 57.37
CA GLU A 365 24.07 -41.89 58.66
C GLU A 365 24.48 -42.84 59.80
N GLN A 366 24.09 -44.12 59.74
CA GLN A 366 24.63 -45.17 60.63
C GLN A 366 26.05 -45.59 60.24
N LEU A 367 26.48 -45.50 58.98
CA LEU A 367 27.88 -45.69 58.59
C LEU A 367 28.74 -44.58 59.21
N ILE A 368 28.32 -43.32 59.06
CA ILE A 368 28.95 -42.16 59.70
C ILE A 368 29.01 -42.38 61.22
N ARG A 369 27.88 -42.64 61.90
CA ARG A 369 27.84 -42.86 63.36
C ARG A 369 28.60 -44.11 63.82
N ARG A 370 28.68 -45.18 63.01
CA ARG A 370 29.51 -46.37 63.32
C ARG A 370 31.00 -46.07 63.17
N HIS A 371 31.41 -45.27 62.18
CA HIS A 371 32.78 -44.79 62.08
C HIS A 371 33.15 -43.86 63.24
N GLU A 372 32.23 -42.99 63.69
CA GLU A 372 32.43 -42.10 64.84
C GLU A 372 32.53 -42.88 66.17
N SER A 373 31.59 -43.79 66.48
CA SER A 373 31.64 -44.63 67.69
C SER A 373 32.83 -45.60 67.68
N SER A 374 33.12 -46.26 66.56
CA SER A 374 34.24 -47.21 66.46
C SER A 374 35.63 -46.55 66.61
N LEU A 375 35.72 -45.22 66.54
CA LEU A 375 36.94 -44.48 66.84
C LEU A 375 37.05 -44.07 68.32
N GLN A 376 35.94 -43.92 69.05
CA GLN A 376 35.95 -43.49 70.45
C GLN A 376 35.95 -44.67 71.43
N ASP A 377 35.12 -45.69 71.22
CA ASP A 377 34.97 -46.83 72.14
C ASP A 377 36.19 -47.77 72.15
N ARG A 378 37.10 -47.63 71.19
CA ARG A 378 38.38 -48.36 71.14
C ARG A 378 39.49 -47.78 72.02
N SER A 379 39.24 -46.68 72.73
CA SER A 379 40.27 -45.94 73.48
C SER A 379 40.42 -46.32 74.98
N THR A 380 39.49 -47.08 75.56
CA THR A 380 39.28 -47.17 77.01
C THR A 380 39.49 -48.56 77.63
N SER A 381 40.73 -49.07 77.54
CA SER A 381 41.24 -50.34 78.14
C SER A 381 40.76 -51.63 77.43
N ARG A 382 41.59 -52.63 77.13
CA ARG A 382 42.69 -53.34 77.86
C ARG A 382 42.21 -54.25 79.01
N LEU A 383 42.95 -55.35 79.14
CA LEU A 383 43.25 -56.09 80.37
C LEU A 383 42.40 -57.35 80.68
N GLN A 384 42.74 -58.45 80.02
CA GLN A 384 43.17 -59.68 80.71
C GLN A 384 43.74 -60.75 79.76
N PHE A 385 44.89 -61.38 80.07
CA PHE A 385 46.22 -60.76 79.99
C PHE A 385 47.27 -61.69 79.33
N GLU A 386 46.89 -62.89 78.87
CA GLU A 386 47.85 -63.91 78.38
C GLU A 386 47.56 -64.45 76.97
N ASP A 387 46.32 -64.42 76.47
CA ASP A 387 46.09 -64.33 75.02
C ASP A 387 46.72 -63.04 74.47
N GLU A 388 46.72 -61.96 75.29
CA GLU A 388 47.51 -60.72 75.14
C GLU A 388 49.04 -60.93 75.17
N ARG A 389 49.56 -62.10 74.77
CA ARG A 389 50.99 -62.29 74.46
C ARG A 389 51.20 -62.69 73.00
N ASN A 390 50.50 -63.72 72.54
CA ASN A 390 50.51 -64.10 71.13
C ASN A 390 49.71 -63.08 70.31
N GLU A 391 48.58 -62.60 70.84
CA GLU A 391 47.91 -61.43 70.27
C GLU A 391 48.77 -60.17 70.40
N ARG A 392 49.64 -60.00 71.41
CA ARG A 392 50.53 -58.82 71.45
C ARG A 392 51.65 -58.86 70.42
N GLU A 393 52.20 -60.02 70.07
CA GLU A 393 53.18 -60.10 68.98
C GLU A 393 52.49 -59.81 67.62
N ALA A 394 51.33 -60.43 67.36
CA ALA A 394 50.52 -60.12 66.17
C ALA A 394 50.02 -58.66 66.15
N LEU A 395 49.61 -58.10 67.29
CA LEU A 395 49.19 -56.70 67.42
C LEU A 395 50.37 -55.72 67.46
N GLU A 396 51.60 -56.13 67.77
CA GLU A 396 52.78 -55.28 67.59
C GLU A 396 53.22 -55.28 66.12
N GLU A 397 53.11 -56.39 65.40
CA GLU A 397 53.25 -56.41 63.94
C GLU A 397 52.13 -55.59 63.27
N ASP A 398 50.87 -55.74 63.66
CA ASP A 398 49.76 -54.92 63.16
C ASP A 398 49.86 -53.46 63.60
N VAL A 399 50.31 -53.14 64.82
CA VAL A 399 50.52 -51.74 65.24
C VAL A 399 51.72 -51.12 64.53
N ASN A 400 52.77 -51.88 64.23
CA ASN A 400 53.88 -51.37 63.41
C ASN A 400 53.44 -51.23 61.95
N ALA A 401 52.70 -52.18 61.39
CA ALA A 401 52.09 -52.05 60.06
C ALA A 401 51.05 -50.92 60.00
N LEU A 402 50.32 -50.63 61.08
CA LEU A 402 49.40 -49.49 61.20
C LEU A 402 50.14 -48.18 61.45
N ARG A 403 51.31 -48.18 62.09
CA ARG A 403 52.21 -47.01 62.18
C ARG A 403 52.86 -46.71 60.84
N ASP A 404 53.30 -47.72 60.11
CA ASP A 404 53.89 -47.59 58.78
C ASP A 404 52.80 -47.17 57.78
N LYS A 405 51.58 -47.72 57.88
CA LYS A 405 50.41 -47.22 57.14
C LYS A 405 50.05 -45.80 57.56
N LEU A 406 50.06 -45.45 58.85
CA LEU A 406 49.74 -44.10 59.33
C LEU A 406 50.80 -43.06 58.90
N THR A 407 52.08 -43.42 58.92
CA THR A 407 53.14 -42.55 58.39
C THR A 407 53.09 -42.49 56.87
N ALA A 408 52.77 -43.58 56.17
CA ALA A 408 52.52 -43.56 54.73
C ALA A 408 51.30 -42.70 54.37
N THR A 409 50.17 -42.80 55.07
CA THR A 409 49.00 -41.94 54.84
C THR A 409 49.25 -40.51 55.30
N ASN A 410 50.08 -40.26 56.31
CA ASN A 410 50.48 -38.89 56.67
C ASN A 410 51.41 -38.30 55.62
N ILE A 411 52.36 -39.06 55.07
CA ILE A 411 53.23 -38.63 53.96
C ILE A 411 52.40 -38.45 52.68
N GLU A 412 51.40 -39.29 52.43
CA GLU A 412 50.48 -39.16 51.29
C GLU A 412 49.50 -37.99 51.48
N MET A 413 49.08 -37.69 52.72
CA MET A 413 48.33 -36.48 53.07
C MET A 413 49.19 -35.23 52.97
N GLU A 414 50.45 -35.25 53.42
CA GLU A 414 51.40 -34.16 53.24
C GLU A 414 51.74 -33.96 51.76
N SER A 415 51.84 -35.04 50.97
CA SER A 415 51.97 -34.97 49.51
C SER A 415 50.73 -34.32 48.91
N ARG A 416 49.53 -34.81 49.20
CA ARG A 416 48.25 -34.23 48.74
C ARG A 416 48.02 -32.80 49.22
N GLU A 417 48.45 -32.42 50.43
CA GLU A 417 48.40 -31.05 50.92
C GLU A 417 49.39 -30.15 50.17
N ASN A 418 50.58 -30.64 49.84
CA ASN A 418 51.55 -29.88 49.06
C ASN A 418 51.15 -29.80 47.58
N GLU A 419 50.60 -30.87 46.99
CA GLU A 419 49.95 -30.89 45.69
C GLU A 419 48.76 -29.91 45.67
N PHE A 420 47.91 -29.90 46.70
CA PHE A 420 46.80 -28.96 46.81
C PHE A 420 47.27 -27.51 47.00
N ARG A 421 48.37 -27.28 47.75
CA ARG A 421 49.01 -25.95 47.84
C ARG A 421 49.62 -25.50 46.51
N VAL A 422 50.19 -26.41 45.73
CA VAL A 422 50.69 -26.13 44.37
C VAL A 422 49.52 -25.84 43.43
N LEU A 423 48.48 -26.67 43.41
CA LEU A 423 47.27 -26.45 42.62
C LEU A 423 46.52 -25.18 43.03
N GLU A 424 46.50 -24.81 44.32
CA GLU A 424 46.00 -23.51 44.76
C GLU A 424 46.88 -22.34 44.28
N ALA A 425 48.20 -22.51 44.22
CA ALA A 425 49.13 -21.49 43.76
C ALA A 425 49.07 -21.33 42.23
N GLU A 426 48.96 -22.43 41.50
CA GLU A 426 48.73 -22.49 40.05
C GLU A 426 47.35 -21.90 39.71
N LEU A 427 46.27 -22.28 40.42
CA LEU A 427 44.94 -21.68 40.22
C LEU A 427 44.92 -20.18 40.58
N ARG A 428 45.71 -19.73 41.57
CA ARG A 428 45.88 -18.29 41.84
C ARG A 428 46.65 -17.60 40.72
N ALA A 429 47.70 -18.22 40.17
CA ALA A 429 48.44 -17.69 39.03
C ALA A 429 47.56 -17.62 37.75
N ASP A 430 46.85 -18.70 37.40
CA ASP A 430 45.87 -18.74 36.30
C ASP A 430 44.80 -17.66 36.45
N MET A 431 44.32 -17.44 37.68
CA MET A 431 43.37 -16.37 37.99
C MET A 431 43.99 -14.99 37.84
N ASP A 432 45.17 -14.74 38.41
CA ASP A 432 45.88 -13.45 38.31
C ASP A 432 46.30 -13.13 36.85
N GLU A 433 46.70 -14.15 36.06
CA GLU A 433 46.96 -14.04 34.62
C GLU A 433 45.67 -13.72 33.87
N ARG A 434 44.56 -14.43 34.10
CA ARG A 434 43.25 -14.12 33.50
C ARG A 434 42.76 -12.72 33.86
N ASP A 435 42.97 -12.29 35.10
CA ASP A 435 42.65 -10.95 35.58
C ASP A 435 43.58 -9.88 34.98
N ALA A 436 44.81 -10.23 34.60
CA ALA A 436 45.73 -9.38 33.85
C ALA A 436 45.36 -9.30 32.36
N GLU A 437 45.04 -10.42 31.71
CA GLU A 437 44.46 -10.50 30.36
C GLU A 437 43.22 -9.60 30.28
N TRP A 438 42.27 -9.74 31.21
CA TRP A 438 41.04 -8.93 31.24
C TRP A 438 41.30 -7.44 31.48
N ARG A 439 42.31 -7.08 32.30
CA ARG A 439 42.73 -5.68 32.44
C ARG A 439 43.37 -5.13 31.18
N GLN A 440 44.14 -5.93 30.45
CA GLN A 440 44.71 -5.54 29.16
C GLN A 440 43.61 -5.38 28.10
N GLU A 441 42.73 -6.37 27.93
CA GLU A 441 41.59 -6.28 27.00
C GLU A 441 40.72 -5.05 27.30
N MET A 442 40.41 -4.78 28.57
CA MET A 442 39.65 -3.59 28.97
C MET A 442 40.41 -2.27 28.76
N ALA A 443 41.74 -2.26 28.85
CA ALA A 443 42.57 -1.09 28.55
C ALA A 443 42.70 -0.85 27.04
N GLU A 444 42.84 -1.90 26.23
CA GLU A 444 42.83 -1.84 24.76
C GLU A 444 41.45 -1.40 24.23
N LEU A 445 40.36 -1.93 24.79
CA LEU A 445 39.00 -1.46 24.51
C LEU A 445 38.79 -0.01 24.96
N GLY A 446 39.33 0.39 26.12
CA GLY A 446 39.29 1.77 26.60
C GLY A 446 40.00 2.73 25.64
N SER A 447 41.25 2.44 25.29
CA SER A 447 42.03 3.20 24.32
C SER A 447 41.35 3.24 22.95
N ARG A 448 40.74 2.14 22.50
CA ARG A 448 39.99 2.12 21.23
C ARG A 448 38.70 2.95 21.29
N VAL A 449 38.06 3.06 22.46
CA VAL A 449 36.92 3.97 22.67
C VAL A 449 37.39 5.43 22.68
N GLU A 450 38.54 5.74 23.28
CA GLU A 450 39.16 7.07 23.23
C GLU A 450 39.52 7.46 21.78
N GLU A 451 40.19 6.59 21.02
CA GLU A 451 40.46 6.81 19.58
C GLU A 451 39.19 7.09 18.77
N LEU A 452 38.08 6.40 19.08
CA LEU A 452 36.79 6.59 18.41
C LEU A 452 36.09 7.88 18.86
N GLN A 453 36.29 8.33 20.10
CA GLN A 453 35.79 9.61 20.60
C GLN A 453 36.56 10.79 20.00
N ASP A 454 37.89 10.71 19.93
CA ASP A 454 38.73 11.71 19.25
C ASP A 454 38.43 11.79 17.75
N ALA A 455 38.25 10.63 17.09
CA ALA A 455 37.85 10.59 15.69
C ALA A 455 36.44 11.16 15.47
N LEU A 456 35.50 10.93 16.40
CA LEU A 456 34.17 11.53 16.35
C LEU A 456 34.23 13.05 16.55
N ALA A 457 34.96 13.53 17.56
CA ALA A 457 35.14 14.95 17.83
C ALA A 457 35.80 15.69 16.65
N ALA A 458 36.80 15.08 16.02
CA ALA A 458 37.41 15.61 14.80
C ALA A 458 36.41 15.70 13.62
N ARG A 459 35.54 14.69 13.45
CA ARG A 459 34.47 14.75 12.44
C ARG A 459 33.37 15.75 12.79
N GLU A 460 33.06 15.95 14.07
CA GLU A 460 32.13 16.99 14.51
C GLU A 460 32.70 18.41 14.28
N GLU A 461 34.01 18.59 14.40
CA GLU A 461 34.72 19.82 14.05
C GLU A 461 34.70 20.07 12.53
N GLU A 462 35.08 19.08 11.72
CA GLU A 462 34.97 19.16 10.25
C GLU A 462 33.53 19.47 9.81
N LEU A 463 32.52 18.84 10.42
CA LEU A 463 31.11 19.12 10.15
C LEU A 463 30.65 20.48 10.67
N ARG A 464 31.35 21.11 11.62
CA ARG A 464 31.08 22.51 12.03
C ARG A 464 31.73 23.48 11.06
N GLU A 465 32.97 23.25 10.64
CA GLU A 465 33.60 24.04 9.58
C GLU A 465 32.82 23.96 8.26
N LEU A 466 32.30 22.78 7.89
CA LEU A 466 31.52 22.61 6.66
C LEU A 466 30.12 23.24 6.75
N ARG A 467 29.51 23.30 7.94
CA ARG A 467 28.28 24.10 8.16
C ARG A 467 28.58 25.58 8.01
N LEU A 468 29.58 26.10 8.71
CA LEU A 468 29.97 27.52 8.62
C LEU A 468 30.34 27.92 7.18
N ARG A 469 31.07 27.08 6.44
CA ARG A 469 31.36 27.32 5.02
C ARG A 469 30.14 27.27 4.10
N ASN A 470 29.12 26.47 4.45
CA ASN A 470 27.85 26.50 3.73
C ASN A 470 27.04 27.75 4.08
N GLU A 471 27.01 28.15 5.36
CA GLU A 471 26.40 29.41 5.82
C GLU A 471 27.06 30.62 5.13
N ASP A 472 28.41 30.69 5.09
CA ASP A 472 29.18 31.67 4.31
C ASP A 472 28.78 31.67 2.82
N LEU A 473 28.63 30.49 2.21
CA LEU A 473 28.27 30.36 0.78
C LEU A 473 26.81 30.70 0.50
N GLU A 474 25.90 30.43 1.44
CA GLU A 474 24.49 30.81 1.38
C GLU A 474 24.34 32.33 1.53
N GLU A 475 25.04 32.96 2.47
CA GLU A 475 25.11 34.43 2.59
C GLU A 475 25.73 35.09 1.36
N ASN A 476 26.83 34.54 0.80
CA ASN A 476 27.37 35.05 -0.45
C ASN A 476 26.41 34.86 -1.63
N THR A 477 25.59 33.79 -1.61
CA THR A 477 24.58 33.53 -2.65
C THR A 477 23.39 34.49 -2.54
N THR A 478 22.91 34.81 -1.33
CA THR A 478 21.86 35.82 -1.14
C THR A 478 22.36 37.22 -1.50
N ILE A 479 23.58 37.60 -1.08
CA ILE A 479 24.20 38.88 -1.46
C ILE A 479 24.35 39.00 -3.00
N LEU A 480 24.71 37.92 -3.69
CA LEU A 480 24.74 37.89 -5.16
C LEU A 480 23.32 37.92 -5.77
N HIS A 481 22.32 37.35 -5.12
CA HIS A 481 20.93 37.42 -5.54
C HIS A 481 20.41 38.86 -5.44
N ASP A 482 20.59 39.53 -4.30
CA ASP A 482 20.23 40.93 -4.07
C ASP A 482 20.93 41.87 -5.08
N GLN A 483 22.19 41.60 -5.43
CA GLN A 483 22.92 42.34 -6.47
C GLN A 483 22.35 42.11 -7.87
N VAL A 484 21.87 40.90 -8.16
CA VAL A 484 21.22 40.56 -9.44
C VAL A 484 19.80 41.14 -9.50
N GLU A 485 19.01 41.09 -8.43
CA GLU A 485 17.68 41.73 -8.35
C GLU A 485 17.78 43.25 -8.49
N THR A 486 18.73 43.90 -7.80
CA THR A 486 18.94 45.36 -7.91
C THR A 486 19.47 45.75 -9.30
N ALA A 487 20.29 44.92 -9.94
CA ALA A 487 20.69 45.12 -11.33
C ALA A 487 19.51 44.94 -12.31
N PHE A 488 18.65 43.94 -12.11
CA PHE A 488 17.43 43.79 -12.91
C PHE A 488 16.48 44.96 -12.71
N ALA A 489 16.22 45.39 -11.47
CA ALA A 489 15.40 46.56 -11.18
C ALA A 489 15.98 47.84 -11.80
N HIS A 490 17.31 48.00 -11.86
CA HIS A 490 17.95 49.11 -12.57
C HIS A 490 17.68 49.05 -14.08
N VAL A 491 17.87 47.88 -14.71
CA VAL A 491 17.64 47.67 -16.16
C VAL A 491 16.15 47.80 -16.52
N GLU A 492 15.24 47.36 -15.65
CA GLU A 492 13.80 47.56 -15.84
C GLU A 492 13.41 49.03 -15.73
N ASN A 493 13.98 49.77 -14.78
CA ASN A 493 13.79 51.22 -14.69
C ASN A 493 14.34 51.93 -15.93
N GLU A 494 15.55 51.61 -16.40
CA GLU A 494 16.11 52.15 -17.65
C GLU A 494 15.24 51.83 -18.87
N ARG A 495 14.80 50.57 -19.00
CA ARG A 495 13.86 50.14 -20.05
C ARG A 495 12.56 50.95 -19.99
N ASN A 496 12.00 51.14 -18.80
CA ASN A 496 10.76 51.89 -18.62
C ASN A 496 10.95 53.37 -18.96
N THR A 497 12.07 54.00 -18.58
CA THR A 497 12.38 55.37 -18.99
C THR A 497 12.62 55.49 -20.50
N LEU A 498 13.21 54.48 -21.14
CA LEU A 498 13.38 54.43 -22.59
C LEU A 498 12.06 54.16 -23.35
N ILE A 499 11.08 53.52 -22.70
CA ILE A 499 9.72 53.38 -23.22
C ILE A 499 9.00 54.72 -23.15
N THR A 500 9.00 55.43 -22.02
CA THR A 500 8.38 56.77 -21.94
C THR A 500 9.07 57.76 -22.86
N GLU A 501 10.42 57.75 -22.94
CA GLU A 501 11.19 58.54 -23.92
C GLU A 501 10.92 58.18 -25.39
N LYS A 502 10.35 57.00 -25.66
CA LYS A 502 9.92 56.60 -27.00
C LYS A 502 8.48 57.06 -27.24
N GLU A 503 7.59 56.89 -26.28
CA GLU A 503 6.19 57.34 -26.32
C GLU A 503 6.10 58.87 -26.46
N ASP A 504 6.90 59.63 -25.71
CA ASP A 504 7.04 61.09 -25.83
C ASP A 504 7.49 61.48 -27.25
N ARG A 505 8.49 60.78 -27.81
CA ARG A 505 8.99 61.04 -29.17
C ARG A 505 8.02 60.60 -30.27
N GLU A 506 7.21 59.57 -30.04
CA GLU A 506 6.14 59.18 -30.94
C GLU A 506 5.00 60.21 -30.90
N ALA A 507 4.67 60.77 -29.74
CA ALA A 507 3.74 61.90 -29.62
C ALA A 507 4.28 63.19 -30.31
N ASP A 508 5.56 63.53 -30.14
CA ASP A 508 6.21 64.62 -30.87
C ASP A 508 6.17 64.39 -32.39
N LEU A 509 6.39 63.15 -32.85
CA LEU A 509 6.29 62.78 -34.26
C LEU A 509 4.86 62.78 -34.78
N GLU A 510 3.87 62.37 -33.99
CA GLU A 510 2.44 62.48 -34.34
C GLU A 510 2.00 63.94 -34.44
N ALA A 511 2.44 64.80 -33.52
CA ALA A 511 2.22 66.24 -33.59
C ALA A 511 2.88 66.86 -34.84
N ALA A 512 4.15 66.53 -35.11
CA ALA A 512 4.85 66.99 -36.31
C ALA A 512 4.19 66.48 -37.60
N ASN A 513 3.69 65.24 -37.63
CA ASN A 513 2.95 64.68 -38.75
C ASN A 513 1.57 65.34 -38.93
N ALA A 514 0.89 65.70 -37.84
CA ALA A 514 -0.36 66.47 -37.88
C ALA A 514 -0.13 67.90 -38.40
N ASP A 515 0.96 68.55 -37.98
CA ASP A 515 1.40 69.84 -38.51
C ASP A 515 1.74 69.74 -40.01
N ILE A 516 2.53 68.74 -40.43
CA ILE A 516 2.81 68.45 -41.84
C ILE A 516 1.52 68.17 -42.62
N ALA A 517 0.56 67.45 -42.06
CA ALA A 517 -0.73 67.19 -42.70
C ALA A 517 -1.60 68.47 -42.79
N SER A 518 -1.50 69.39 -41.82
CA SER A 518 -2.18 70.70 -41.88
C SER A 518 -1.53 71.63 -42.91
N GLN A 519 -0.19 71.63 -43.00
CA GLN A 519 0.56 72.36 -44.02
C GLN A 519 0.35 71.74 -45.40
N GLY A 520 0.25 70.42 -45.51
CA GLY A 520 -0.10 69.69 -46.72
C GLY A 520 -1.51 69.99 -47.21
N LYS A 521 -2.50 70.03 -46.30
CA LYS A 521 -3.84 70.55 -46.61
C LYS A 521 -3.79 72.01 -47.05
N ARG A 522 -2.98 72.85 -46.41
CA ARG A 522 -2.86 74.27 -46.78
C ARG A 522 -2.14 74.48 -48.11
N ILE A 523 -1.18 73.62 -48.45
CA ILE A 523 -0.55 73.55 -49.78
C ILE A 523 -1.61 73.11 -50.78
N PHE A 524 -2.36 72.03 -50.52
CA PHE A 524 -3.45 71.58 -51.38
C PHE A 524 -4.54 72.66 -51.58
N GLU A 525 -4.95 73.39 -50.55
CA GLU A 525 -5.86 74.54 -50.67
C GLU A 525 -5.29 75.68 -51.53
N LEU A 526 -3.96 75.87 -51.52
CA LEU A 526 -3.26 76.87 -52.33
C LEU A 526 -2.98 76.38 -53.75
N GLU A 527 -2.84 75.06 -53.95
CA GLU A 527 -2.73 74.39 -55.24
C GLU A 527 -4.09 74.33 -55.93
N ASP A 528 -5.18 73.92 -55.25
CA ASP A 528 -6.57 74.06 -55.70
C ASP A 528 -6.90 75.52 -56.04
N ALA A 529 -6.49 76.49 -55.21
CA ALA A 529 -6.72 77.90 -55.51
C ALA A 529 -5.85 78.42 -56.68
N LEU A 530 -4.65 77.87 -56.86
CA LEU A 530 -3.78 78.18 -57.99
C LEU A 530 -4.26 77.52 -59.28
N GLU A 531 -4.74 76.28 -59.23
CA GLU A 531 -5.37 75.57 -60.34
C GLU A 531 -6.71 76.20 -60.68
N ALA A 532 -7.53 76.63 -59.71
CA ALA A 532 -8.74 77.41 -59.98
C ALA A 532 -8.41 78.78 -60.58
N ALA A 533 -7.33 79.45 -60.15
CA ALA A 533 -6.87 80.70 -60.76
C ALA A 533 -6.26 80.50 -62.16
N GLN A 534 -5.53 79.39 -62.38
CA GLN A 534 -4.99 79.02 -63.70
C GLN A 534 -6.07 78.48 -64.63
N ALA A 535 -7.11 77.83 -64.11
CA ALA A 535 -8.29 77.41 -64.84
C ALA A 535 -9.15 78.63 -65.19
N ALA A 536 -9.34 79.59 -64.29
CA ALA A 536 -9.98 80.86 -64.60
C ALA A 536 -9.14 81.71 -65.58
N GLU A 537 -7.80 81.66 -65.53
CA GLU A 537 -6.96 82.31 -66.54
C GLU A 537 -6.95 81.54 -67.86
N ALA A 538 -7.00 80.21 -67.83
CA ALA A 538 -7.09 79.35 -69.01
C ALA A 538 -8.46 79.49 -69.67
N GLU A 539 -9.55 79.55 -68.90
CA GLU A 539 -10.89 79.92 -69.36
C GLU A 539 -10.89 81.35 -69.89
N ALA A 540 -10.33 82.36 -69.20
CA ALA A 540 -10.29 83.72 -69.76
C ALA A 540 -9.38 83.85 -71.01
N ARG A 541 -8.36 83.00 -71.16
CA ARG A 541 -7.53 82.90 -72.37
C ARG A 541 -8.26 82.13 -73.47
N GLN A 542 -8.91 81.03 -73.13
CA GLN A 542 -9.67 80.17 -74.02
C GLN A 542 -11.01 80.80 -74.39
N GLU A 543 -11.57 81.73 -73.62
CA GLU A 543 -12.69 82.60 -73.99
C GLU A 543 -12.22 83.60 -75.03
N ARG A 544 -11.07 84.27 -74.84
CA ARG A 544 -10.49 85.17 -75.85
C ARG A 544 -10.06 84.43 -77.12
N GLU A 545 -9.54 83.22 -76.96
CA GLU A 545 -9.11 82.36 -78.05
C GLU A 545 -10.30 81.67 -78.73
N VAL A 546 -11.36 81.31 -78.01
CA VAL A 546 -12.65 80.87 -78.57
C VAL A 546 -13.38 82.04 -79.20
N GLU A 547 -13.39 83.26 -78.67
CA GLU A 547 -13.91 84.46 -79.35
C GLU A 547 -13.19 84.65 -80.68
N MET A 548 -11.85 84.57 -80.69
CA MET A 548 -11.02 84.65 -81.90
C MET A 548 -11.26 83.46 -82.86
N GLN A 549 -11.44 82.25 -82.34
CA GLN A 549 -11.77 81.03 -83.09
C GLN A 549 -13.26 80.95 -83.49
N VAL A 550 -14.15 81.74 -82.91
CA VAL A 550 -15.59 81.85 -83.23
C VAL A 550 -15.80 82.96 -84.25
N VAL A 551 -15.08 84.08 -84.14
CA VAL A 551 -15.01 85.14 -85.17
C VAL A 551 -14.40 84.62 -86.48
N THR A 552 -13.63 83.52 -86.43
CA THR A 552 -13.14 82.79 -87.61
C THR A 552 -14.04 81.59 -87.95
N ALA A 553 -14.28 80.65 -87.05
CA ALA A 553 -15.05 79.43 -87.35
C ALA A 553 -16.56 79.65 -87.54
N LEU A 554 -17.20 80.74 -87.08
CA LEU A 554 -18.58 81.07 -87.51
C LEU A 554 -18.66 81.40 -89.00
N LYS A 555 -17.55 81.78 -89.63
CA LYS A 555 -17.48 82.02 -91.08
C LYS A 555 -17.33 80.73 -91.89
N GLU A 556 -16.99 79.61 -91.25
CA GLU A 556 -16.70 78.33 -91.91
C GLU A 556 -17.65 77.20 -91.46
N LYS A 557 -17.88 77.01 -90.15
CA LYS A 557 -18.79 75.99 -89.61
C LYS A 557 -20.27 76.27 -89.89
N LEU A 558 -20.65 77.51 -90.22
CA LEU A 558 -21.98 77.86 -90.73
C LEU A 558 -22.31 77.14 -92.06
N ALA A 559 -21.28 76.76 -92.84
CA ALA A 559 -21.42 76.07 -94.11
C ALA A 559 -21.49 74.54 -93.96
N THR A 560 -20.77 73.95 -93.00
CA THR A 560 -20.65 72.47 -92.88
C THR A 560 -21.64 71.83 -91.92
N ALA A 561 -21.94 72.47 -90.78
CA ALA A 561 -22.74 71.85 -89.71
C ALA A 561 -24.23 71.58 -90.05
N LYS A 562 -24.71 72.03 -91.22
CA LYS A 562 -26.12 71.86 -91.65
C LYS A 562 -26.43 70.49 -92.25
N ASP A 563 -25.42 69.80 -92.80
CA ASP A 563 -25.66 68.59 -93.59
C ASP A 563 -25.33 67.30 -92.84
N GLU A 564 -24.34 67.32 -91.94
CA GLU A 564 -23.95 66.15 -91.14
C GLU A 564 -25.00 65.80 -90.06
N LEU A 565 -25.60 66.82 -89.41
CA LEU A 565 -26.59 66.68 -88.32
C LEU A 565 -27.80 65.80 -88.71
N ARG A 566 -28.21 65.85 -89.99
CA ARG A 566 -29.36 65.10 -90.52
C ARG A 566 -29.13 63.58 -90.61
N SER A 567 -27.88 63.12 -90.56
CA SER A 567 -27.55 61.70 -90.71
C SER A 567 -27.65 60.94 -89.38
N LEU A 568 -27.01 61.47 -88.33
CA LEU A 568 -26.91 60.85 -87.00
C LEU A 568 -28.26 60.74 -86.28
N GLN A 569 -29.16 61.70 -86.49
CA GLN A 569 -30.46 61.75 -85.82
C GLN A 569 -31.36 60.54 -86.15
N ASN A 570 -31.17 59.88 -87.29
CA ASN A 570 -31.94 58.69 -87.69
C ASN A 570 -31.41 57.38 -87.09
N SER A 571 -30.21 57.38 -86.52
CA SER A 571 -29.58 56.17 -85.94
C SER A 571 -29.78 56.03 -84.44
N TYR A 572 -30.16 57.11 -83.75
CA TYR A 572 -30.31 57.14 -82.30
C TYR A 572 -31.63 56.52 -81.83
N THR A 573 -32.74 56.87 -82.49
CA THR A 573 -34.10 56.43 -82.13
C THR A 573 -34.26 54.91 -82.14
N ALA A 574 -33.62 54.22 -83.09
CA ALA A 574 -33.69 52.75 -83.22
C ALA A 574 -33.04 51.97 -82.06
N LEU A 575 -32.27 52.64 -81.19
CA LEU A 575 -31.68 52.06 -79.98
C LEU A 575 -32.52 52.33 -78.72
N GLU A 576 -33.29 53.41 -78.69
CA GLU A 576 -34.14 53.77 -77.55
C GLU A 576 -35.32 52.81 -77.39
N ASP A 577 -35.95 52.41 -78.50
CA ASP A 577 -37.06 51.43 -78.53
C ASP A 577 -36.68 50.07 -77.91
N GLN A 578 -35.44 49.62 -78.08
CA GLN A 578 -34.96 48.34 -77.53
C GLN A 578 -34.75 48.40 -76.01
N LEU A 579 -34.46 49.58 -75.48
CA LEU A 579 -34.13 49.81 -74.06
C LEU A 579 -35.41 49.98 -73.21
N ALA A 580 -36.49 50.47 -73.81
CA ALA A 580 -37.82 50.50 -73.18
C ALA A 580 -38.34 49.07 -72.89
N ALA A 581 -38.25 48.17 -73.87
CA ALA A 581 -38.78 46.80 -73.79
C ALA A 581 -38.08 45.88 -72.76
N GLN A 582 -36.93 46.27 -72.21
CA GLN A 582 -36.28 45.51 -71.13
C GLN A 582 -36.86 45.88 -69.75
N ARG A 583 -37.10 47.17 -69.49
CA ARG A 583 -37.61 47.67 -68.20
C ARG A 583 -39.02 47.16 -67.89
N GLU A 584 -39.88 47.07 -68.91
CA GLU A 584 -41.24 46.52 -68.77
C GLU A 584 -41.26 45.09 -68.21
N ARG A 585 -40.24 44.28 -68.52
CA ARG A 585 -40.08 42.90 -67.99
C ARG A 585 -39.55 42.85 -66.56
N GLU A 586 -38.80 43.86 -66.14
CA GLU A 586 -38.28 43.96 -64.77
C GLU A 586 -39.43 44.35 -63.81
N GLU A 587 -40.35 45.23 -64.24
CA GLU A 587 -41.57 45.55 -63.49
C GLU A 587 -42.55 44.38 -63.38
N GLU A 588 -42.65 43.49 -64.38
CA GLU A 588 -43.47 42.26 -64.31
C GLU A 588 -42.94 41.21 -63.32
N LEU A 589 -41.65 41.28 -62.97
CA LEU A 589 -41.06 40.40 -61.96
C LEU A 589 -41.27 40.94 -60.54
N ALA A 590 -41.06 42.23 -60.31
CA ALA A 590 -41.32 42.85 -59.01
C ALA A 590 -42.77 42.61 -58.52
N ARG A 591 -43.76 42.77 -59.41
CA ARG A 591 -45.18 42.52 -59.09
C ARG A 591 -45.52 41.05 -58.80
N ARG A 592 -44.64 40.09 -59.14
CA ARG A 592 -44.77 38.69 -58.72
C ARG A 592 -44.21 38.46 -57.33
N ASP A 593 -43.08 39.09 -57.00
CA ASP A 593 -42.46 38.96 -55.69
C ASP A 593 -43.34 39.62 -54.60
N ASP A 594 -44.01 40.73 -54.93
CA ASP A 594 -45.04 41.35 -54.07
C ASP A 594 -46.22 40.40 -53.80
N LEU A 595 -46.78 39.74 -54.83
CA LEU A 595 -47.86 38.76 -54.68
C LEU A 595 -47.43 37.54 -53.83
N ILE A 596 -46.19 37.09 -53.96
CA ILE A 596 -45.64 36.00 -53.13
C ILE A 596 -45.48 36.47 -51.67
N ALA A 597 -45.23 37.75 -51.41
CA ALA A 597 -45.24 38.30 -50.05
C ALA A 597 -46.66 38.30 -49.45
N GLU A 598 -47.68 38.67 -50.22
CA GLU A 598 -49.10 38.61 -49.82
C GLU A 598 -49.54 37.15 -49.55
N GLU A 599 -49.27 36.21 -50.47
CA GLU A 599 -49.54 34.76 -50.25
C GLU A 599 -48.85 34.24 -48.98
N MET A 600 -47.64 34.72 -48.66
CA MET A 600 -46.90 34.35 -47.45
C MET A 600 -47.41 35.03 -46.18
N GLU A 601 -48.20 36.10 -46.26
CA GLU A 601 -48.94 36.66 -45.12
C GLU A 601 -50.29 35.97 -44.93
N GLU A 602 -51.01 35.64 -46.01
CA GLU A 602 -52.20 34.77 -45.94
C GLU A 602 -51.86 33.39 -45.32
N LEU A 603 -50.73 32.78 -45.70
CA LEU A 603 -50.25 31.54 -45.11
C LEU A 603 -49.77 31.67 -43.65
N ARG A 604 -49.54 32.89 -43.14
CA ARG A 604 -49.30 33.15 -41.70
C ARG A 604 -50.63 33.32 -40.97
N ALA A 605 -51.56 34.11 -41.51
CA ALA A 605 -52.90 34.25 -40.95
C ALA A 605 -53.61 32.88 -40.84
N ALA A 606 -53.61 32.08 -41.90
CA ALA A 606 -54.18 30.73 -41.90
C ALA A 606 -53.46 29.76 -40.92
N ARG A 607 -52.20 30.03 -40.55
CA ARG A 607 -51.50 29.28 -39.48
C ARG A 607 -51.92 29.76 -38.09
N GLU A 608 -52.11 31.06 -37.90
CA GLU A 608 -52.59 31.62 -36.64
C GLU A 608 -54.05 31.20 -36.37
N GLU A 609 -54.89 31.13 -37.42
CA GLU A 609 -56.22 30.52 -37.39
C GLU A 609 -56.14 29.01 -37.09
N LEU A 610 -55.31 28.23 -37.79
CA LEU A 610 -55.14 26.79 -37.47
C LEU A 610 -54.57 26.55 -36.05
N GLU A 611 -53.76 27.46 -35.50
CA GLU A 611 -53.36 27.41 -34.10
C GLU A 611 -54.46 27.90 -33.14
N HIS A 612 -55.40 28.74 -33.58
CA HIS A 612 -56.59 29.11 -32.82
C HIS A 612 -57.56 27.91 -32.78
N ASP A 613 -57.93 27.34 -33.92
CA ASP A 613 -58.71 26.11 -34.07
C ASP A 613 -58.10 24.97 -33.25
N LYS A 614 -56.77 24.79 -33.30
CA LYS A 614 -56.08 23.78 -32.49
C LYS A 614 -56.23 24.05 -30.99
N ARG A 615 -56.15 25.31 -30.54
CA ARG A 615 -56.39 25.66 -29.13
C ARG A 615 -57.86 25.49 -28.75
N GLU A 616 -58.80 25.79 -29.65
CA GLU A 616 -60.22 25.53 -29.43
C GLU A 616 -60.51 24.02 -29.35
N LEU A 617 -59.86 23.19 -30.18
CA LEU A 617 -59.95 21.73 -30.13
C LEU A 617 -59.25 21.12 -28.92
N GLU A 618 -58.15 21.72 -28.42
CA GLU A 618 -57.50 21.33 -27.16
C GLU A 618 -58.40 21.71 -25.97
N ASP A 619 -59.01 22.90 -26.00
CA ASP A 619 -60.03 23.33 -25.03
C ASP A 619 -61.31 22.47 -25.12
N GLU A 620 -61.74 22.04 -26.30
CA GLU A 620 -62.86 21.11 -26.48
C GLU A 620 -62.53 19.71 -26.01
N LEU A 621 -61.31 19.22 -26.25
CA LEU A 621 -60.81 17.97 -25.69
C LEU A 621 -60.86 18.03 -24.17
N VAL A 622 -60.28 19.07 -23.56
CA VAL A 622 -60.37 19.32 -22.11
C VAL A 622 -61.82 19.40 -21.68
N ARG A 623 -62.71 20.14 -22.36
CA ARG A 623 -64.15 20.18 -22.04
C ARG A 623 -64.86 18.83 -22.23
N THR A 624 -64.36 17.91 -23.06
CA THR A 624 -64.87 16.54 -23.14
C THR A 624 -64.31 15.65 -22.04
N GLU A 625 -63.05 15.81 -21.64
CA GLU A 625 -62.48 15.13 -20.47
C GLU A 625 -63.19 15.60 -19.19
N ASP A 626 -63.45 16.89 -19.05
CA ASP A 626 -64.26 17.52 -18.00
C ASP A 626 -65.70 17.00 -17.98
N LYS A 627 -66.29 16.71 -19.16
CA LYS A 627 -67.60 16.04 -19.28
C LYS A 627 -67.52 14.57 -18.90
N TRP A 628 -66.54 13.81 -19.39
CA TRP A 628 -66.32 12.41 -19.02
C TRP A 628 -66.00 12.25 -17.54
N GLU A 629 -65.32 13.21 -16.92
CA GLU A 629 -65.01 13.23 -15.50
C GLU A 629 -66.25 13.58 -14.68
N LYS A 630 -67.04 14.58 -15.08
CA LYS A 630 -68.36 14.86 -14.47
C LYS A 630 -69.34 13.69 -14.65
N GLU A 631 -69.35 13.03 -15.80
CA GLU A 631 -70.18 11.85 -16.06
C GLU A 631 -69.64 10.59 -15.32
N ARG A 632 -68.34 10.54 -15.00
CA ARG A 632 -67.73 9.53 -14.11
C ARG A 632 -68.09 9.80 -12.66
N GLU A 633 -68.03 11.05 -12.21
CA GLU A 633 -68.52 11.48 -10.90
C GLU A 633 -70.04 11.29 -10.77
N GLU A 634 -70.81 11.53 -11.84
CA GLU A 634 -72.25 11.29 -11.88
C GLU A 634 -72.55 9.79 -11.84
N ARG A 635 -71.81 8.94 -12.57
CA ARG A 635 -71.89 7.48 -12.37
C ARG A 635 -71.42 7.04 -10.99
N GLU A 636 -70.51 7.76 -10.34
CA GLU A 636 -70.17 7.54 -8.92
C GLU A 636 -71.28 8.01 -7.98
N ARG A 637 -71.97 9.12 -8.27
CA ARG A 637 -73.11 9.64 -7.50
C ARG A 637 -74.33 8.72 -7.66
N GLU A 638 -74.63 8.29 -8.88
CA GLU A 638 -75.60 7.23 -9.19
C GLU A 638 -75.17 5.91 -8.54
N GLY A 639 -73.89 5.54 -8.59
CA GLY A 639 -73.34 4.37 -7.89
C GLY A 639 -73.54 4.44 -6.37
N LYS A 640 -73.38 5.63 -5.77
CA LYS A 640 -73.64 5.89 -4.35
C LYS A 640 -75.15 5.95 -4.03
N ILE A 641 -75.99 6.39 -4.96
CA ILE A 641 -77.46 6.33 -4.87
C ILE A 641 -77.98 4.90 -5.04
N TRP A 642 -77.35 4.08 -5.90
CA TRP A 642 -77.63 2.66 -6.05
C TRP A 642 -77.12 1.87 -4.85
N ALA A 643 -75.92 2.16 -4.33
CA ALA A 643 -75.44 1.61 -3.06
C ALA A 643 -76.37 2.01 -1.91
N GLY A 644 -76.79 3.28 -1.82
CA GLY A 644 -77.79 3.73 -0.84
C GLY A 644 -79.16 3.05 -1.01
N ARG A 645 -79.60 2.78 -2.24
CA ARG A 645 -80.80 1.99 -2.52
C ARG A 645 -80.65 0.50 -2.20
N VAL A 646 -79.45 -0.06 -2.32
CA VAL A 646 -79.13 -1.42 -1.89
C VAL A 646 -79.09 -1.47 -0.37
N GLU A 647 -78.41 -0.54 0.30
CA GLU A 647 -78.46 -0.40 1.78
C GLU A 647 -79.88 -0.18 2.29
N ASP A 648 -80.71 0.62 1.62
CA ASP A 648 -82.10 0.84 2.02
C ASP A 648 -83.00 -0.36 1.68
N ALA A 649 -82.70 -1.13 0.63
CA ALA A 649 -83.35 -2.42 0.36
C ALA A 649 -82.92 -3.49 1.37
N GLU A 650 -81.65 -3.52 1.77
CA GLU A 650 -81.10 -4.37 2.83
C GLU A 650 -81.63 -3.94 4.21
N ARG A 651 -81.88 -2.63 4.46
CA ARG A 651 -82.58 -2.15 5.65
C ARG A 651 -84.07 -2.46 5.62
N LEU A 652 -84.70 -2.52 4.45
CA LEU A 652 -86.10 -2.96 4.31
C LEU A 652 -86.21 -4.48 4.45
N GLN A 653 -85.22 -5.25 3.96
CA GLN A 653 -85.12 -6.69 4.23
C GLN A 653 -84.77 -6.96 5.70
N ALA A 654 -83.87 -6.18 6.31
CA ALA A 654 -83.55 -6.27 7.73
C ALA A 654 -84.77 -5.92 8.57
N ARG A 655 -85.53 -4.87 8.24
CA ARG A 655 -86.81 -4.57 8.91
C ARG A 655 -87.86 -5.65 8.67
N ALA A 656 -87.95 -6.24 7.49
CA ALA A 656 -88.84 -7.36 7.24
C ALA A 656 -88.39 -8.63 8.00
N VAL A 657 -87.09 -8.80 8.26
CA VAL A 657 -86.55 -9.84 9.15
C VAL A 657 -86.81 -9.49 10.61
N ASP A 658 -86.63 -8.24 11.05
CA ASP A 658 -86.96 -7.76 12.40
C ASP A 658 -88.48 -7.89 12.67
N GLU A 659 -89.32 -7.64 11.67
CA GLU A 659 -90.78 -7.82 11.71
C GLU A 659 -91.12 -9.32 11.71
N LEU A 660 -90.47 -10.16 10.90
CA LEU A 660 -90.64 -11.62 10.94
C LEU A 660 -90.07 -12.26 12.21
N GLU A 661 -89.04 -11.68 12.84
CA GLU A 661 -88.50 -12.10 14.12
C GLU A 661 -89.36 -11.61 15.28
N GLN A 662 -89.96 -10.43 15.20
CA GLN A 662 -91.00 -9.97 16.13
C GLN A 662 -92.28 -10.78 15.99
N ASP A 663 -92.70 -11.17 14.78
CA ASP A 663 -93.80 -12.10 14.54
C ASP A 663 -93.44 -13.52 15.00
N LEU A 664 -92.19 -13.96 14.81
CA LEU A 664 -91.72 -15.24 15.37
C LEU A 664 -91.70 -15.20 16.89
N GLU A 665 -91.30 -14.08 17.51
CA GLU A 665 -91.33 -13.92 18.96
C GLU A 665 -92.76 -13.73 19.48
N HIS A 666 -93.65 -13.10 18.70
CA HIS A 666 -95.09 -13.01 18.99
C HIS A 666 -95.73 -14.39 18.93
N VAL A 667 -95.54 -15.16 17.85
CA VAL A 667 -96.00 -16.55 17.71
C VAL A 667 -95.34 -17.47 18.74
N GLN A 668 -94.09 -17.23 19.15
CA GLN A 668 -93.50 -17.94 20.29
C GLN A 668 -94.13 -17.54 21.62
N ASN A 669 -94.51 -16.29 21.83
CA ASN A 669 -95.22 -15.82 23.03
C ASN A 669 -96.66 -16.30 23.05
N GLU A 670 -97.36 -16.34 21.91
CA GLU A 670 -98.64 -17.02 21.74
C GLU A 670 -98.50 -18.53 21.95
N LEU A 671 -97.41 -19.17 21.51
CA LEU A 671 -97.15 -20.58 21.80
C LEU A 671 -96.82 -20.82 23.29
N ARG A 672 -96.16 -19.87 23.96
CA ARG A 672 -95.94 -19.88 25.42
C ARG A 672 -97.28 -19.68 26.17
N ALA A 673 -98.18 -18.83 25.67
CA ALA A 673 -99.53 -18.59 26.21
C ALA A 673 -100.50 -19.75 25.89
N ALA A 674 -100.37 -20.39 24.74
CA ALA A 674 -101.07 -21.62 24.38
C ALA A 674 -100.58 -22.78 25.24
N LYS A 675 -99.28 -22.86 25.55
CA LYS A 675 -98.73 -23.82 26.52
C LYS A 675 -99.15 -23.54 27.95
N SER A 676 -99.22 -22.27 28.39
CA SER A 676 -99.71 -21.95 29.74
C SER A 676 -101.22 -22.20 29.89
N THR A 677 -102.02 -21.88 28.86
CA THR A 677 -103.46 -22.22 28.84
C THR A 677 -103.71 -23.72 28.61
N LEU A 678 -102.80 -24.45 27.95
CA LEU A 678 -102.83 -25.91 27.92
C LEU A 678 -102.54 -26.50 29.31
N ILE A 679 -101.49 -26.04 30.00
CA ILE A 679 -101.18 -26.44 31.39
C ILE A 679 -102.34 -26.06 32.33
N GLN A 680 -103.01 -24.93 32.09
CA GLN A 680 -104.21 -24.54 32.83
C GLN A 680 -105.41 -25.42 32.49
N ARG A 681 -105.55 -25.88 31.24
CA ARG A 681 -106.56 -26.88 30.81
C ARG A 681 -106.27 -28.28 31.32
N ASP A 682 -105.00 -28.66 31.49
CA ASP A 682 -104.58 -29.91 32.11
C ASP A 682 -104.84 -29.87 33.62
N ALA A 683 -104.69 -28.70 34.26
CA ALA A 683 -105.13 -28.47 35.64
C ALA A 683 -106.67 -28.48 35.78
N ASP A 684 -107.40 -27.84 34.85
CA ASP A 684 -108.87 -27.93 34.77
C ASP A 684 -109.31 -29.40 34.58
N LEU A 685 -108.66 -30.15 33.69
CA LEU A 685 -108.91 -31.57 33.45
C LEU A 685 -108.56 -32.43 34.66
N ALA A 686 -107.46 -32.15 35.37
CA ALA A 686 -107.13 -32.82 36.62
C ALA A 686 -108.17 -32.56 37.71
N ALA A 687 -108.72 -31.34 37.79
CA ALA A 687 -109.82 -30.99 38.69
C ALA A 687 -111.14 -31.69 38.30
N VAL A 688 -111.47 -31.74 37.01
CA VAL A 688 -112.64 -32.47 36.48
C VAL A 688 -112.49 -33.98 36.68
N GLN A 689 -111.31 -34.56 36.47
CA GLN A 689 -111.00 -35.96 36.82
C GLN A 689 -110.96 -36.21 38.34
N GLY A 690 -110.78 -35.17 39.15
CA GLY A 690 -111.02 -35.23 40.60
C GLY A 690 -112.51 -35.34 40.92
N ALA A 691 -113.34 -34.49 40.29
CA ALA A 691 -114.79 -34.48 40.44
C ALA A 691 -115.49 -35.71 39.82
N LEU A 692 -114.89 -36.33 38.79
CA LEU A 692 -115.41 -37.56 38.19
C LEU A 692 -115.16 -38.76 39.13
N ARG A 693 -113.96 -38.87 39.71
CA ARG A 693 -113.62 -39.91 40.70
C ARG A 693 -114.48 -39.86 41.96
N THR A 694 -115.06 -38.71 42.31
CA THR A 694 -116.03 -38.61 43.43
C THR A 694 -117.49 -38.92 43.03
N LEU A 695 -117.80 -39.04 41.73
CA LEU A 695 -119.11 -39.49 41.21
C LEU A 695 -119.11 -40.97 40.81
N GLU A 696 -117.97 -41.50 40.36
CA GLU A 696 -117.79 -42.92 40.01
C GLU A 696 -117.84 -43.85 41.24
N ALA A 697 -117.66 -43.30 42.45
CA ALA A 697 -117.80 -44.01 43.73
C ALA A 697 -119.26 -44.35 44.13
N ALA A 698 -120.24 -44.14 43.24
CA ALA A 698 -121.67 -44.12 43.60
C ALA A 698 -122.62 -44.92 42.67
N ARG A 699 -122.18 -46.05 42.07
CA ARG A 699 -123.14 -47.08 41.60
C ARG A 699 -122.57 -48.48 41.39
N GLU A 700 -123.22 -49.48 41.99
CA GLU A 700 -122.99 -50.91 41.72
C GLU A 700 -124.18 -51.53 40.95
N ASN A 701 -123.95 -52.70 40.32
CA ASN A 701 -124.93 -53.71 39.87
C ASN A 701 -125.93 -53.26 38.75
N SER A 702 -126.03 -53.90 37.58
CA SER A 702 -126.21 -55.35 37.39
C SER A 702 -126.18 -55.76 35.90
N THR A 703 -125.47 -56.85 35.59
CA THR A 703 -125.76 -57.81 34.50
C THR A 703 -126.03 -57.26 33.08
N THR A 704 -124.99 -56.77 32.38
CA THR A 704 -125.03 -56.64 30.89
C THR A 704 -123.72 -57.13 30.23
N ASP A 705 -122.92 -57.90 30.97
CA ASP A 705 -121.46 -58.07 30.80
C ASP A 705 -121.04 -59.03 29.67
N LYS A 706 -121.84 -59.10 28.60
CA LYS A 706 -121.57 -59.92 27.42
C LYS A 706 -121.66 -59.14 26.12
N PHE A 707 -122.63 -58.21 26.01
CA PHE A 707 -122.69 -57.28 24.87
C PHE A 707 -121.70 -56.12 25.00
N SER A 708 -121.32 -55.75 26.23
CA SER A 708 -120.20 -54.82 26.47
C SER A 708 -118.88 -55.43 26.01
N MET A 709 -118.58 -56.65 26.45
CA MET A 709 -117.34 -57.38 26.13
C MET A 709 -117.11 -57.56 24.62
N GLU A 710 -118.16 -57.86 23.84
CA GLU A 710 -118.03 -57.95 22.37
C GLU A 710 -117.77 -56.57 21.73
N LEU A 711 -118.45 -55.51 22.19
CA LEU A 711 -118.22 -54.15 21.71
C LEU A 711 -116.85 -53.60 22.13
N GLU A 712 -116.35 -54.00 23.30
CA GLU A 712 -115.03 -53.68 23.84
C GLU A 712 -113.92 -54.43 23.09
N LEU A 713 -114.09 -55.71 22.75
CA LEU A 713 -113.15 -56.43 21.89
C LEU A 713 -113.04 -55.78 20.50
N ASP A 714 -114.17 -55.36 19.94
CA ASP A 714 -114.19 -54.69 18.64
C ASP A 714 -113.68 -53.24 18.71
N ARG A 715 -113.78 -52.58 19.87
CA ARG A 715 -113.10 -51.31 20.14
C ARG A 715 -111.59 -51.51 20.25
N LEU A 716 -111.13 -52.47 21.06
CA LEU A 716 -109.72 -52.82 21.25
C LEU A 716 -109.05 -53.26 19.95
N ARG A 717 -109.76 -53.91 19.03
CA ARG A 717 -109.26 -54.20 17.67
C ARG A 717 -108.97 -52.92 16.87
N ARG A 718 -109.89 -51.96 16.86
CA ARG A 718 -109.72 -50.68 16.15
C ARG A 718 -108.66 -49.80 16.83
N ASP A 719 -108.56 -49.86 18.15
CA ASP A 719 -107.52 -49.16 18.92
C ASP A 719 -106.14 -49.83 18.74
N LEU A 720 -106.07 -51.16 18.58
CA LEU A 720 -104.85 -51.88 18.16
C LEU A 720 -104.43 -51.49 16.73
N GLU A 721 -105.37 -51.52 15.77
CA GLU A 721 -105.13 -51.14 14.36
C GLU A 721 -104.64 -49.69 14.25
N ARG A 722 -105.22 -48.76 15.04
CA ARG A 722 -104.72 -47.38 15.19
C ARG A 722 -103.30 -47.34 15.74
N CYS A 723 -103.02 -48.07 16.83
CA CYS A 723 -101.68 -48.14 17.41
C CYS A 723 -100.64 -48.76 16.46
N GLU A 724 -101.04 -49.72 15.62
CA GLU A 724 -100.17 -50.30 14.58
C GLU A 724 -99.91 -49.30 13.43
N ASP A 725 -100.92 -48.53 13.01
CA ASP A 725 -100.78 -47.43 12.05
C ASP A 725 -99.96 -46.26 12.60
N GLU A 726 -100.07 -45.97 13.90
CA GLU A 726 -99.28 -44.95 14.61
C GLU A 726 -97.83 -45.41 14.80
N LEU A 727 -97.61 -46.69 15.15
CA LEU A 727 -96.28 -47.31 15.16
C LEU A 727 -95.66 -47.32 13.76
N ALA A 728 -96.45 -47.56 12.71
CA ALA A 728 -96.00 -47.48 11.33
C ALA A 728 -95.70 -46.04 10.88
N ARG A 729 -96.46 -45.05 11.34
CA ARG A 729 -96.15 -43.62 11.12
C ARG A 729 -94.87 -43.22 11.85
N ALA A 730 -94.76 -43.48 13.15
CA ALA A 730 -93.57 -43.21 13.95
C ALA A 730 -92.30 -43.91 13.40
N ARG A 731 -92.42 -45.13 12.86
CA ARG A 731 -91.30 -45.82 12.17
C ARG A 731 -90.88 -45.15 10.86
N ARG A 732 -91.82 -44.62 10.08
CA ARG A 732 -91.51 -43.83 8.87
C ARG A 732 -90.87 -42.49 9.27
N GLU A 733 -91.48 -41.77 10.21
CA GLU A 733 -90.96 -40.50 10.74
C GLU A 733 -89.56 -40.63 11.35
N LEU A 734 -89.28 -41.76 12.03
CA LEU A 734 -87.94 -42.10 12.51
C LEU A 734 -86.97 -42.37 11.36
N ALA A 735 -87.34 -43.19 10.37
CA ALA A 735 -86.51 -43.44 9.20
C ALA A 735 -86.22 -42.14 8.42
N ASP A 736 -87.22 -41.27 8.26
CA ASP A 736 -87.11 -39.95 7.64
C ASP A 736 -86.30 -38.96 8.49
N ALA A 737 -86.27 -39.13 9.82
CA ALA A 737 -85.38 -38.38 10.71
C ALA A 737 -83.93 -38.88 10.62
N GLU A 738 -83.72 -40.20 10.51
CA GLU A 738 -82.39 -40.77 10.32
C GLU A 738 -81.80 -40.45 8.94
N THR A 739 -82.60 -40.41 7.86
CA THR A 739 -82.11 -39.98 6.53
C THR A 739 -81.70 -38.51 6.57
N ARG A 740 -82.56 -37.61 7.08
CA ARG A 740 -82.20 -36.19 7.30
C ARG A 740 -80.99 -36.03 8.22
N GLY A 741 -80.83 -36.89 9.22
CA GLY A 741 -79.64 -36.93 10.08
C GLY A 741 -78.36 -37.31 9.31
N ARG A 742 -78.42 -38.34 8.46
CA ARG A 742 -77.31 -38.76 7.58
C ARG A 742 -76.98 -37.70 6.53
N GLU A 743 -77.99 -37.06 5.94
CA GLU A 743 -77.84 -35.96 4.97
C GLU A 743 -77.19 -34.74 5.63
N SER A 744 -77.66 -34.35 6.82
CA SER A 744 -77.06 -33.26 7.62
C SER A 744 -75.60 -33.56 7.98
N GLN A 745 -75.30 -34.79 8.43
CA GLN A 745 -73.93 -35.21 8.71
C GLN A 745 -73.05 -35.19 7.45
N ALA A 746 -73.54 -35.66 6.31
CA ALA A 746 -72.80 -35.61 5.05
C ALA A 746 -72.53 -34.18 4.57
N VAL A 747 -73.44 -33.23 4.83
CA VAL A 747 -73.20 -31.79 4.61
C VAL A 747 -72.14 -31.25 5.57
N VAL A 748 -72.19 -31.61 6.85
CA VAL A 748 -71.18 -31.22 7.85
C VAL A 748 -69.78 -31.76 7.49
N ASP A 749 -69.69 -33.03 7.10
CA ASP A 749 -68.43 -33.65 6.67
C ASP A 749 -67.88 -33.01 5.39
N LYS A 750 -68.75 -32.64 4.44
CA LYS A 750 -68.39 -31.87 3.26
C LYS A 750 -67.87 -30.48 3.64
N MET A 751 -68.57 -29.73 4.49
CA MET A 751 -68.12 -28.41 4.97
C MET A 751 -66.79 -28.51 5.73
N HIS A 752 -66.54 -29.60 6.45
CA HIS A 752 -65.26 -29.87 7.08
C HIS A 752 -64.16 -30.27 6.08
N ALA A 753 -64.49 -30.91 4.94
CA ALA A 753 -63.53 -31.15 3.87
C ALA A 753 -63.15 -29.83 3.17
N GLU A 754 -64.13 -29.04 2.76
CA GLU A 754 -63.95 -27.72 2.13
C GLU A 754 -63.19 -26.76 3.06
N LYS A 755 -63.49 -26.74 4.36
CA LYS A 755 -62.72 -25.97 5.35
C LYS A 755 -61.24 -26.37 5.35
N ARG A 756 -60.93 -27.67 5.43
CA ARG A 756 -59.53 -28.15 5.44
C ARG A 756 -58.83 -27.80 4.12
N GLU A 757 -59.53 -27.92 2.99
CA GLU A 757 -58.98 -27.54 1.69
C GLU A 757 -58.63 -26.05 1.67
N LEU A 758 -59.55 -25.16 2.06
CA LEU A 758 -59.31 -23.72 2.17
C LEU A 758 -58.19 -23.37 3.16
N GLU A 759 -58.07 -24.08 4.28
CA GLU A 759 -56.95 -23.94 5.23
C GLU A 759 -55.61 -24.34 4.58
N THR A 760 -55.55 -25.42 3.79
CA THR A 760 -54.34 -25.79 3.04
C THR A 760 -54.02 -24.82 1.89
N GLN A 761 -55.01 -24.35 1.13
CA GLN A 761 -54.84 -23.34 0.09
C GLN A 761 -54.31 -22.02 0.69
N LEU A 762 -54.84 -21.60 1.85
CA LEU A 762 -54.35 -20.43 2.58
C LEU A 762 -52.92 -20.62 3.10
N ALA A 763 -52.55 -21.81 3.57
CA ALA A 763 -51.18 -22.14 3.97
C ALA A 763 -50.21 -22.07 2.78
N VAL A 764 -50.59 -22.65 1.63
CA VAL A 764 -49.81 -22.60 0.38
C VAL A 764 -49.66 -21.17 -0.12
N GLN A 765 -50.71 -20.35 -0.09
CA GLN A 765 -50.64 -18.92 -0.45
C GLN A 765 -49.75 -18.11 0.51
N ARG A 766 -49.80 -18.40 1.81
CA ARG A 766 -48.91 -17.78 2.80
C ARG A 766 -47.44 -18.14 2.54
N GLN A 767 -47.13 -19.42 2.29
CA GLN A 767 -45.78 -19.85 1.96
C GLN A 767 -45.32 -19.29 0.59
N GLY A 768 -46.19 -19.26 -0.42
CA GLY A 768 -45.91 -18.64 -1.70
C GLY A 768 -45.56 -17.16 -1.56
N ARG A 769 -46.31 -16.41 -0.72
CA ARG A 769 -46.02 -15.00 -0.42
C ARG A 769 -44.71 -14.81 0.35
N LEU A 770 -44.37 -15.70 1.29
CA LEU A 770 -43.06 -15.68 1.97
C LEU A 770 -41.92 -15.94 0.98
N ASN A 771 -41.99 -17.00 0.18
CA ASN A 771 -41.01 -17.33 -0.86
C ASN A 771 -40.87 -16.21 -1.91
N LEU A 772 -41.91 -15.42 -2.16
CA LEU A 772 -41.86 -14.25 -3.03
C LEU A 772 -41.26 -13.02 -2.34
N SER A 773 -41.50 -12.82 -1.03
CA SER A 773 -40.81 -11.80 -0.24
C SER A 773 -39.31 -12.08 -0.21
N GLU A 774 -38.90 -13.29 0.18
CA GLU A 774 -37.49 -13.69 0.23
C GLU A 774 -36.76 -13.48 -1.11
N LYS A 775 -37.44 -13.77 -2.23
CA LYS A 775 -36.92 -13.49 -3.58
C LYS A 775 -36.84 -12.00 -3.89
N LEU A 776 -37.82 -11.19 -3.45
CA LEU A 776 -37.81 -9.74 -3.60
C LEU A 776 -36.70 -9.11 -2.75
N ASP A 777 -36.55 -9.55 -1.50
CA ASP A 777 -35.55 -9.08 -0.54
C ASP A 777 -34.13 -9.44 -1.03
N ALA A 778 -33.94 -10.66 -1.55
CA ALA A 778 -32.69 -11.08 -2.21
C ALA A 778 -32.42 -10.28 -3.50
N ALA A 779 -33.44 -9.99 -4.31
CA ALA A 779 -33.30 -9.16 -5.51
C ALA A 779 -32.94 -7.70 -5.15
N GLN A 780 -33.54 -7.13 -4.10
CA GLN A 780 -33.19 -5.81 -3.57
C GLN A 780 -31.78 -5.77 -2.97
N ALA A 781 -31.35 -6.81 -2.27
CA ALA A 781 -29.99 -6.92 -1.76
C ALA A 781 -28.97 -6.96 -2.91
N ASN A 782 -29.21 -7.80 -3.92
CA ASN A 782 -28.38 -7.88 -5.12
C ASN A 782 -28.34 -6.53 -5.87
N LEU A 783 -29.50 -5.86 -6.03
CA LEU A 783 -29.58 -4.55 -6.66
C LEU A 783 -28.74 -3.51 -5.89
N LYS A 784 -28.83 -3.45 -4.57
CA LYS A 784 -28.01 -2.57 -3.73
C LYS A 784 -26.51 -2.86 -3.85
N THR A 785 -26.09 -4.14 -4.00
CA THR A 785 -24.68 -4.47 -4.27
C THR A 785 -24.24 -4.00 -5.65
N ILE A 786 -25.09 -4.13 -6.69
CA ILE A 786 -24.80 -3.65 -8.05
C ILE A 786 -24.75 -2.12 -8.09
N GLU A 787 -25.58 -1.41 -7.32
CA GLU A 787 -25.52 0.04 -7.16
C GLU A 787 -24.23 0.51 -6.48
N ALA A 788 -23.80 -0.18 -5.41
CA ALA A 788 -22.56 0.10 -4.71
C ALA A 788 -21.33 -0.16 -5.61
N ASP A 789 -21.30 -1.29 -6.32
CA ASP A 789 -20.29 -1.60 -7.33
C ASP A 789 -20.27 -0.53 -8.42
N THR A 790 -21.44 -0.13 -8.95
CA THR A 790 -21.56 0.92 -9.97
C THR A 790 -21.06 2.27 -9.47
N ALA A 791 -21.29 2.62 -8.20
CA ALA A 791 -20.72 3.81 -7.58
C ALA A 791 -19.18 3.71 -7.49
N SER A 792 -18.64 2.56 -7.10
CA SER A 792 -17.19 2.32 -7.06
C SER A 792 -16.54 2.42 -8.44
N TYR A 793 -17.18 1.88 -9.49
CA TYR A 793 -16.71 1.99 -10.87
C TYR A 793 -16.76 3.43 -11.38
N LYS A 794 -17.80 4.22 -11.02
CA LYS A 794 -17.85 5.66 -11.34
C LYS A 794 -16.70 6.44 -10.69
N VAL A 795 -16.41 6.19 -9.41
CA VAL A 795 -15.24 6.79 -8.74
C VAL A 795 -13.93 6.36 -9.41
N ARG A 796 -13.80 5.09 -9.80
CA ARG A 796 -12.59 4.61 -10.48
C ARG A 796 -12.44 5.19 -11.90
N ILE A 797 -13.55 5.45 -12.60
CA ILE A 797 -13.52 6.15 -13.90
C ILE A 797 -13.02 7.58 -13.71
N THR A 798 -13.56 8.36 -12.77
CA THR A 798 -13.11 9.75 -12.55
C THR A 798 -11.67 9.84 -12.03
N GLU A 799 -11.19 8.86 -11.25
CA GLU A 799 -9.76 8.71 -10.94
C GLU A 799 -8.90 8.50 -12.20
N LEU A 800 -9.33 7.64 -13.12
CA LEU A 800 -8.60 7.32 -14.35
C LEU A 800 -8.62 8.49 -15.35
N GLU A 801 -9.74 9.20 -15.46
CA GLU A 801 -9.87 10.44 -16.25
C GLU A 801 -9.00 11.56 -15.68
N SER A 802 -8.95 11.71 -14.36
CA SER A 802 -8.07 12.66 -13.67
C SER A 802 -6.58 12.35 -13.91
N ARG A 803 -6.19 11.07 -13.82
CA ARG A 803 -4.84 10.60 -14.18
C ARG A 803 -4.52 10.87 -15.64
N LEU A 804 -5.40 10.48 -16.57
CA LEU A 804 -5.23 10.72 -18.00
C LEU A 804 -5.10 12.21 -18.34
N SER A 805 -5.91 13.07 -17.70
CA SER A 805 -5.83 14.53 -17.83
C SER A 805 -4.50 15.10 -17.29
N LYS A 806 -3.96 14.51 -16.22
CA LYS A 806 -2.65 14.89 -15.68
C LYS A 806 -1.51 14.44 -16.60
N ASP A 807 -1.58 13.21 -17.11
CA ASP A 807 -0.57 12.63 -18.00
C ASP A 807 -0.58 13.31 -19.37
N GLN A 808 -1.74 13.68 -19.91
CA GLN A 808 -1.87 14.51 -21.12
C GLN A 808 -1.25 15.90 -20.92
N ARG A 809 -1.50 16.56 -19.77
CA ARG A 809 -0.86 17.85 -19.45
C ARG A 809 0.65 17.71 -19.32
N ALA A 810 1.13 16.71 -18.58
CA ALA A 810 2.56 16.43 -18.45
C ALA A 810 3.21 16.15 -19.81
N HIS A 811 2.55 15.38 -20.68
CA HIS A 811 3.05 15.10 -22.02
C HIS A 811 3.14 16.39 -22.86
N SER A 812 2.10 17.21 -22.89
CA SER A 812 2.10 18.52 -23.57
C SER A 812 3.18 19.46 -23.03
N THR A 813 3.43 19.48 -21.71
CA THR A 813 4.54 20.25 -21.12
C THR A 813 5.90 19.72 -21.58
N THR A 814 6.12 18.39 -21.58
CA THR A 814 7.38 17.83 -22.11
C THR A 814 7.55 18.06 -23.60
N GLU A 815 6.47 18.05 -24.39
CA GLU A 815 6.54 18.34 -25.82
C GLU A 815 6.85 19.82 -26.07
N ALA A 816 6.27 20.74 -25.29
CA ALA A 816 6.63 22.15 -25.32
C ALA A 816 8.11 22.38 -24.99
N GLN A 817 8.61 21.75 -23.92
CA GLN A 817 10.03 21.81 -23.54
C GLN A 817 10.96 21.25 -24.63
N PHE A 818 10.60 20.13 -25.29
CA PHE A 818 11.40 19.61 -26.39
C PHE A 818 11.33 20.51 -27.64
N ARG A 819 10.19 21.14 -27.93
CA ARG A 819 10.07 22.13 -29.02
C ARG A 819 10.94 23.36 -28.74
N GLU A 820 10.95 23.84 -27.51
CA GLU A 820 11.78 24.96 -27.02
C GLU A 820 13.28 24.63 -27.09
N GLN A 821 13.71 23.49 -26.56
CA GLN A 821 15.10 23.03 -26.70
C GLN A 821 15.53 22.87 -28.18
N ILE A 822 14.60 22.47 -29.07
CA ILE A 822 14.87 22.41 -30.51
C ILE A 822 15.00 23.82 -31.13
N THR A 823 14.18 24.80 -30.74
CA THR A 823 14.31 26.18 -31.23
C THR A 823 15.56 26.86 -30.69
N GLU A 824 15.90 26.69 -29.42
CA GLU A 824 17.16 27.14 -28.81
C GLU A 824 18.37 26.54 -29.55
N ARG A 825 18.45 25.21 -29.62
CA ARG A 825 19.55 24.49 -30.30
C ARG A 825 19.71 24.93 -31.75
N ASN A 826 18.60 25.05 -32.48
CA ASN A 826 18.63 25.48 -33.88
C ASN A 826 19.02 26.97 -34.02
N THR A 827 18.70 27.81 -33.04
CA THR A 827 19.12 29.22 -32.99
C THR A 827 20.60 29.36 -32.67
N LEU A 828 21.11 28.64 -31.67
CA LEU A 828 22.54 28.54 -31.34
C LEU A 828 23.34 28.05 -32.56
N LEU A 829 22.86 27.00 -33.22
CA LEU A 829 23.47 26.50 -34.46
C LEU A 829 23.46 27.53 -35.59
N LEU A 830 22.36 28.28 -35.78
CA LEU A 830 22.30 29.38 -36.75
C LEU A 830 23.33 30.47 -36.43
N THR A 831 23.48 30.82 -35.15
CA THR A 831 24.48 31.80 -34.66
C THR A 831 25.92 31.31 -34.86
N ILE A 832 26.20 30.03 -34.58
CA ILE A 832 27.50 29.41 -34.90
C ILE A 832 27.77 29.44 -36.40
N CYS A 833 26.77 29.12 -37.25
CA CYS A 833 26.92 29.22 -38.70
C CYS A 833 27.21 30.65 -39.15
N LYS A 834 26.54 31.66 -38.57
CA LYS A 834 26.82 33.08 -38.84
C LYS A 834 28.24 33.48 -38.46
N TYR A 835 28.73 33.09 -37.29
CA TYR A 835 30.13 33.39 -36.88
C TYR A 835 31.14 32.68 -37.78
N VAL A 836 30.91 31.42 -38.15
CA VAL A 836 31.77 30.69 -39.09
C VAL A 836 31.74 31.34 -40.48
N ASP A 837 30.56 31.75 -40.98
CA ASP A 837 30.42 32.47 -42.24
C ASP A 837 31.09 33.86 -42.19
N GLN A 838 31.08 34.54 -41.04
CA GLN A 838 31.76 35.83 -40.82
C GLN A 838 33.29 35.69 -40.80
N VAL A 839 33.84 34.66 -40.15
CA VAL A 839 35.29 34.40 -40.08
C VAL A 839 35.85 33.94 -41.43
N LEU A 840 35.05 33.24 -42.24
CA LEU A 840 35.45 32.75 -43.57
C LEU A 840 35.14 33.72 -44.72
N GLY A 841 34.31 34.75 -44.48
CA GLY A 841 33.71 35.58 -45.51
C GLY A 841 32.52 34.90 -46.19
N GLU A 842 31.51 35.68 -46.56
CA GLU A 842 30.25 35.17 -47.12
C GLU A 842 30.44 34.41 -48.45
N ASP A 843 30.02 33.14 -48.46
CA ASP A 843 30.03 32.31 -49.68
C ASP A 843 28.87 32.71 -50.61
N LYS A 844 29.08 33.77 -51.40
CA LYS A 844 28.10 34.33 -52.36
C LYS A 844 27.55 33.32 -53.38
N LYS A 845 28.11 32.11 -53.47
CA LYS A 845 27.65 31.02 -54.34
C LYS A 845 26.56 30.11 -53.74
N ARG A 846 26.22 30.20 -52.45
CA ARG A 846 25.16 29.37 -51.82
C ARG A 846 24.27 30.17 -50.87
N SER A 847 23.58 31.17 -51.42
CA SER A 847 22.55 31.94 -50.71
C SER A 847 21.18 31.27 -50.88
N GLY A 848 20.92 30.21 -50.09
CA GLY A 848 19.66 29.47 -50.13
C GLY A 848 19.58 28.31 -49.12
N ASP A 849 18.40 28.17 -48.50
CA ASP A 849 17.73 26.98 -47.93
C ASP A 849 18.42 26.07 -46.91
N GLY A 850 19.70 26.26 -46.60
CA GLY A 850 20.37 25.63 -45.46
C GLY A 850 20.01 26.28 -44.11
N LYS A 851 18.74 26.23 -43.68
CA LYS A 851 18.33 26.62 -42.31
C LYS A 851 18.11 25.38 -41.43
N PRO A 852 18.57 25.37 -40.16
CA PRO A 852 18.42 24.20 -39.27
C PRO A 852 16.96 23.84 -38.96
N PHE A 853 16.03 24.78 -39.13
CA PHE A 853 14.60 24.60 -38.94
C PHE A 853 13.89 23.90 -40.12
N THR A 854 14.45 23.96 -41.34
CA THR A 854 13.79 23.46 -42.57
C THR A 854 14.42 22.18 -43.10
N ASN A 855 15.75 22.07 -43.11
CA ASN A 855 16.44 20.83 -43.42
C ASN A 855 17.78 20.74 -42.67
N PHE A 856 17.77 20.02 -41.56
CA PHE A 856 18.95 19.85 -40.72
C PHE A 856 20.12 19.15 -41.44
N SER A 857 19.87 18.23 -42.37
CA SER A 857 20.94 17.50 -43.08
C SER A 857 21.79 18.44 -43.95
N VAL A 858 21.14 19.19 -44.86
CA VAL A 858 21.78 20.18 -45.73
C VAL A 858 22.48 21.28 -44.92
N PHE A 859 21.90 21.69 -43.79
CA PHE A 859 22.53 22.63 -42.88
C PHE A 859 23.77 22.05 -42.16
N HIS A 860 23.72 20.80 -41.73
CA HIS A 860 24.83 20.10 -41.09
C HIS A 860 26.01 19.91 -42.06
N ASP A 861 25.72 19.52 -43.31
CA ASP A 861 26.73 19.41 -44.37
C ASP A 861 27.37 20.77 -44.70
N ARG A 862 26.58 21.85 -44.76
CA ARG A 862 27.10 23.23 -44.92
C ARG A 862 28.03 23.60 -43.76
N ILE A 863 27.64 23.35 -42.52
CA ILE A 863 28.50 23.60 -41.34
C ILE A 863 29.79 22.76 -41.43
N LEU A 864 29.71 21.48 -41.80
CA LEU A 864 30.90 20.62 -41.94
C LEU A 864 31.85 21.10 -43.03
N GLU A 865 31.33 21.52 -44.19
CA GLU A 865 32.14 22.07 -45.28
C GLU A 865 32.86 23.35 -44.86
N ARG A 866 32.16 24.27 -44.20
CA ARG A 866 32.75 25.53 -43.70
C ARG A 866 33.74 25.28 -42.55
N LEU A 867 33.45 24.37 -41.61
CA LEU A 867 34.40 23.98 -40.55
C LEU A 867 35.67 23.28 -41.09
N ARG A 868 35.56 22.50 -42.17
CA ARG A 868 36.74 21.96 -42.88
C ARG A 868 37.59 23.09 -43.46
N SER A 869 36.97 24.07 -44.13
CA SER A 869 37.68 25.25 -44.65
C SER A 869 38.35 26.08 -43.55
N LEU A 870 37.68 26.29 -42.41
CA LEU A 870 38.24 26.96 -41.23
C LEU A 870 39.44 26.20 -40.65
N THR A 871 39.33 24.87 -40.58
CA THR A 871 40.43 23.99 -40.14
C THR A 871 41.62 24.08 -41.09
N MET A 872 41.38 24.11 -42.41
CA MET A 872 42.44 24.25 -43.41
C MET A 872 43.15 25.61 -43.28
N ILE A 873 42.39 26.71 -43.17
CA ILE A 873 42.93 28.06 -42.94
C ILE A 873 43.74 28.12 -41.64
N ASN A 874 43.28 27.48 -40.56
CA ASN A 874 44.04 27.40 -39.31
C ASN A 874 45.37 26.64 -39.50
N THR A 875 45.37 25.48 -40.18
CA THR A 875 46.62 24.75 -40.46
C THR A 875 47.59 25.53 -41.35
N GLU A 876 47.08 26.29 -42.33
CA GLU A 876 47.91 27.21 -43.13
C GLU A 876 48.44 28.39 -42.30
N PHE A 877 47.62 28.99 -41.43
CA PHE A 877 48.04 30.07 -40.55
C PHE A 877 49.14 29.61 -39.59
N VAL A 878 48.98 28.46 -38.93
CA VAL A 878 50.00 27.86 -38.05
C VAL A 878 51.29 27.57 -38.83
N LYS A 879 51.19 27.08 -40.08
CA LYS A 879 52.36 26.86 -40.95
C LYS A 879 53.06 28.17 -41.29
N ARG A 880 52.33 29.17 -41.81
CA ARG A 880 52.87 30.50 -42.18
C ARG A 880 53.45 31.23 -40.97
N SER A 881 52.84 31.08 -39.79
CA SER A 881 53.33 31.63 -38.51
C SER A 881 54.67 31.01 -38.14
N LYS A 882 54.80 29.66 -38.13
CA LYS A 882 56.07 28.97 -37.91
C LYS A 882 57.14 29.30 -38.95
N GLU A 883 56.77 29.51 -40.21
CA GLU A 883 57.69 29.98 -41.24
C GLU A 883 58.16 31.43 -41.00
N LEU A 884 57.30 32.31 -40.48
CA LEU A 884 57.66 33.68 -40.08
C LEU A 884 58.55 33.68 -38.83
N GLU A 885 58.19 32.89 -37.81
CA GLU A 885 58.97 32.67 -36.60
C GLU A 885 60.38 32.17 -36.94
N ALA A 886 60.51 31.15 -37.80
CA ALA A 886 61.80 30.66 -38.28
C ALA A 886 62.61 31.73 -39.04
N LYS A 887 61.96 32.54 -39.89
CA LYS A 887 62.60 33.66 -40.60
C LYS A 887 63.06 34.78 -39.64
N LEU A 888 62.30 35.05 -38.57
CA LEU A 888 62.65 36.02 -37.53
C LEU A 888 63.77 35.50 -36.63
N MET A 889 63.71 34.23 -36.20
CA MET A 889 64.78 33.57 -35.46
C MET A 889 66.09 33.52 -36.25
N GLY A 890 66.03 33.28 -37.57
CA GLY A 890 67.20 33.39 -38.45
C GLY A 890 67.80 34.80 -38.43
N LYS A 891 66.97 35.84 -38.61
CA LYS A 891 67.41 37.25 -38.51
C LYS A 891 67.99 37.60 -37.13
N ILE A 892 67.42 37.09 -36.04
CA ILE A 892 67.93 37.29 -34.68
C ILE A 892 69.28 36.60 -34.51
N GLN A 893 69.45 35.37 -35.00
CA GLN A 893 70.75 34.69 -35.00
C GLN A 893 71.80 35.44 -35.84
N ASP A 894 71.43 36.00 -36.99
CA ASP A 894 72.37 36.75 -37.83
C ASP A 894 72.73 38.14 -37.24
N LEU A 895 71.77 38.80 -36.59
CA LEU A 895 72.04 40.00 -35.77
C LEU A 895 72.95 39.68 -34.59
N ASN A 896 72.75 38.55 -33.90
CA ASN A 896 73.62 38.11 -32.81
C ASN A 896 75.03 37.79 -33.34
N LYS A 897 75.19 37.08 -34.47
CA LYS A 897 76.50 36.85 -35.12
C LYS A 897 77.18 38.17 -35.50
N ALA A 898 76.42 39.16 -35.98
CA ALA A 898 76.95 40.48 -36.32
C ALA A 898 77.34 41.29 -35.07
N LEU A 899 76.59 41.17 -33.97
CA LEU A 899 76.91 41.78 -32.68
C LEU A 899 78.14 41.14 -32.05
N ASP A 900 78.23 39.81 -32.03
CA ASP A 900 79.42 39.03 -31.66
C ASP A 900 80.66 39.46 -32.45
N SER A 901 80.50 39.66 -33.77
CA SER A 901 81.59 40.09 -34.65
C SER A 901 82.02 41.53 -34.38
N ARG A 902 81.08 42.40 -34.01
CA ARG A 902 81.37 43.77 -33.55
C ARG A 902 82.01 43.77 -32.16
N MET A 903 81.58 42.92 -31.24
CA MET A 903 82.16 42.77 -29.90
C MET A 903 83.60 42.28 -30.01
N LYS A 904 83.85 41.20 -30.76
CA LYS A 904 85.21 40.72 -31.11
C LYS A 904 86.05 41.72 -31.91
N GLY A 905 85.43 42.77 -32.45
CA GLY A 905 86.09 43.95 -33.01
C GLY A 905 86.46 44.96 -31.93
N LEU A 906 85.50 45.31 -31.04
CA LEU A 906 85.71 46.16 -29.88
C LEU A 906 86.78 45.59 -28.93
N ASP A 907 86.76 44.29 -28.63
CA ASP A 907 87.78 43.61 -27.81
C ASP A 907 89.20 43.82 -28.38
N LYS A 908 89.35 43.80 -29.72
CA LYS A 908 90.62 44.05 -30.40
C LYS A 908 91.00 45.53 -30.36
N PHE A 909 90.04 46.44 -30.52
CA PHE A 909 90.27 47.87 -30.37
C PHE A 909 90.63 48.24 -28.92
N GLU A 910 89.96 47.69 -27.92
CA GLU A 910 90.25 47.87 -26.50
C GLU A 910 91.62 47.29 -26.15
N MET A 911 91.96 46.08 -26.62
CA MET A 911 93.31 45.53 -26.47
C MET A 911 94.36 46.46 -27.11
N SER A 912 94.10 47.02 -28.29
CA SER A 912 95.02 47.98 -28.93
C SER A 912 95.15 49.30 -28.16
N LEU A 913 94.05 49.82 -27.61
CA LEU A 913 94.00 51.00 -26.75
C LEU A 913 94.73 50.76 -25.42
N LYS A 914 94.60 49.55 -24.86
CA LYS A 914 95.30 49.10 -23.66
C LYS A 914 96.80 49.01 -23.91
N MET A 915 97.24 48.39 -25.01
CA MET A 915 98.66 48.35 -25.41
C MET A 915 99.23 49.76 -25.63
N VAL A 916 98.47 50.68 -26.24
CA VAL A 916 98.85 52.10 -26.38
C VAL A 916 98.88 52.81 -25.01
N GLY A 917 97.95 52.49 -24.11
CA GLY A 917 97.89 53.01 -22.74
C GLY A 917 99.06 52.55 -21.88
N GLU A 918 99.41 51.27 -21.95
CA GLU A 918 100.58 50.65 -21.29
C GLU A 918 101.88 51.22 -21.85
N ALA A 919 102.00 51.38 -23.18
CA ALA A 919 103.12 52.08 -23.80
C ALA A 919 103.22 53.53 -23.29
N ARG A 920 102.12 54.29 -23.26
CA ARG A 920 102.06 55.66 -22.73
C ARG A 920 102.42 55.72 -21.23
N GLN A 921 102.01 54.73 -20.44
CA GLN A 921 102.39 54.61 -19.04
C GLN A 921 103.89 54.27 -18.90
N GLY A 922 104.44 53.44 -19.77
CA GLY A 922 105.87 53.14 -19.86
C GLY A 922 106.70 54.38 -20.22
N TRP A 923 106.24 55.19 -21.19
CA TRP A 923 106.84 56.49 -21.51
C TRP A 923 106.76 57.46 -20.31
N ARG A 924 105.62 57.54 -19.61
CA ARG A 924 105.49 58.35 -18.38
C ARG A 924 106.39 57.87 -17.24
N LYS A 925 106.53 56.56 -17.04
CA LYS A 925 107.46 55.98 -16.05
C LYS A 925 108.92 56.31 -16.40
N LYS A 926 109.31 56.19 -17.68
CA LYS A 926 110.64 56.60 -18.17
C LYS A 926 110.88 58.12 -17.98
N LEU A 927 109.87 58.95 -18.27
CA LEU A 927 109.94 60.39 -18.05
C LEU A 927 110.10 60.70 -16.56
N MET A 928 109.26 60.15 -15.69
CA MET A 928 109.32 60.34 -14.23
C MET A 928 110.65 59.86 -13.63
N VAL A 929 111.25 58.79 -14.16
CA VAL A 929 112.60 58.36 -13.77
C VAL A 929 113.65 59.38 -14.21
N LYS A 930 113.53 59.98 -15.41
CA LYS A 930 114.44 61.06 -15.86
C LYS A 930 114.20 62.39 -15.16
N GLU A 931 112.98 62.70 -14.77
CA GLU A 931 112.64 63.82 -13.88
C GLU A 931 113.23 63.58 -12.48
N GLY A 932 113.12 62.37 -11.93
CA GLY A 932 113.76 61.99 -10.67
C GLY A 932 115.29 61.94 -10.71
N GLU A 933 115.90 61.56 -11.84
CA GLU A 933 117.35 61.71 -12.06
C GLU A 933 117.75 63.19 -12.12
N LEU A 934 116.98 64.03 -12.82
CA LEU A 934 117.22 65.48 -12.90
C LEU A 934 117.03 66.17 -11.55
N ASP A 935 116.00 65.80 -10.79
CA ASP A 935 115.72 66.33 -9.46
C ASP A 935 116.69 65.76 -8.42
N GLY A 936 117.21 64.55 -8.59
CA GLY A 936 118.34 64.03 -7.83
C GLY A 936 119.64 64.79 -8.10
N LEU A 937 119.92 65.12 -9.37
CA LEU A 937 121.07 65.95 -9.76
C LEU A 937 120.91 67.41 -9.29
N ARG A 938 119.69 67.96 -9.31
CA ARG A 938 119.36 69.27 -8.71
C ARG A 938 119.53 69.23 -7.20
N ALA A 939 118.95 68.24 -6.52
CA ALA A 939 119.08 68.07 -5.07
C ALA A 939 120.53 67.86 -4.65
N HIS A 940 121.35 67.17 -5.44
CA HIS A 940 122.79 67.06 -5.17
C HIS A 940 123.54 68.37 -5.41
N ASN A 941 123.16 69.18 -6.41
CA ASN A 941 123.73 70.51 -6.64
C ASN A 941 123.29 71.50 -5.54
N ASP A 942 122.01 71.49 -5.17
CA ASP A 942 121.47 72.24 -4.03
C ASP A 942 122.08 71.77 -2.71
N GLU A 943 122.36 70.47 -2.54
CA GLU A 943 123.06 69.96 -1.36
C GLU A 943 124.53 70.37 -1.37
N LEU A 944 125.25 70.32 -2.49
CA LEU A 944 126.60 70.88 -2.60
C LEU A 944 126.61 72.39 -2.31
N MET A 945 125.58 73.13 -2.76
CA MET A 945 125.37 74.55 -2.45
C MET A 945 124.96 74.78 -0.97
N ILE A 946 124.23 73.87 -0.35
CA ILE A 946 123.86 73.90 1.07
C ILE A 946 125.05 73.53 1.94
N GLN A 947 125.88 72.55 1.56
CA GLN A 947 127.15 72.21 2.19
C GLN A 947 128.13 73.40 2.05
N LEU A 948 128.20 74.08 0.91
CA LEU A 948 128.90 75.36 0.73
C LEU A 948 128.37 76.48 1.65
N ARG A 949 127.05 76.52 1.92
CA ARG A 949 126.41 77.48 2.84
C ARG A 949 126.53 77.06 4.32
N GLN A 950 126.64 75.78 4.61
CA GLN A 950 126.77 75.19 5.94
C GLN A 950 128.23 75.22 6.40
N LEU A 951 129.21 74.94 5.53
CA LEU A 951 130.62 75.28 5.77
C LEU A 951 130.82 76.81 5.99
N ARG A 952 129.90 77.64 5.46
CA ARG A 952 129.81 79.08 5.73
C ARG A 952 128.98 79.48 6.96
N ARG A 953 128.38 78.53 7.70
CA ARG A 953 127.54 78.80 8.89
C ARG A 953 127.86 77.93 10.11
N ALA A 954 128.55 76.80 9.96
CA ALA A 954 129.04 75.93 11.02
C ALA A 954 130.31 76.49 11.69
N SER A 955 130.32 77.81 11.94
CA SER A 955 131.43 78.54 12.55
C SER A 955 131.06 79.15 13.91
N SER A 956 130.04 78.60 14.59
CA SER A 956 129.81 78.72 16.04
C SER A 956 128.61 77.88 16.52
N GLY A 957 128.76 77.25 17.70
CA GLY A 957 127.63 76.85 18.57
C GLY A 957 126.99 75.48 18.32
N GLU A 958 127.43 74.47 19.08
CA GLU A 958 126.67 73.22 19.29
C GLU A 958 125.59 73.40 20.38
N GLY A 959 124.54 72.57 20.38
CA GLY A 959 123.74 72.33 21.59
C GLY A 959 122.25 72.03 21.40
N VAL A 960 121.79 70.94 22.04
CA VAL A 960 120.39 70.69 22.47
C VAL A 960 119.32 70.57 21.36
N GLN A 961 119.38 69.52 20.54
CA GLN A 961 118.20 69.02 19.78
C GLN A 961 117.94 67.50 19.85
N ALA A 962 118.91 66.67 20.25
CA ALA A 962 118.82 65.20 20.16
C ALA A 962 117.77 64.49 21.07
N SER A 963 117.12 65.20 22.01
CA SER A 963 116.24 64.58 23.02
C SER A 963 114.75 64.51 22.64
N THR A 964 114.30 65.24 21.61
CA THR A 964 112.88 65.34 21.22
C THR A 964 112.47 64.30 20.17
N GLU A 965 113.36 63.99 19.22
CA GLU A 965 113.05 63.09 18.10
C GLU A 965 112.72 61.67 18.54
N ILE A 966 113.53 61.10 19.46
CA ILE A 966 113.42 59.71 19.94
C ILE A 966 112.01 59.41 20.49
N LYS A 967 111.43 60.34 21.26
CA LYS A 967 110.07 60.21 21.80
C LYS A 967 109.00 60.25 20.69
N SER A 968 109.22 61.06 19.65
CA SER A 968 108.29 61.18 18.50
C SER A 968 108.27 59.96 17.59
N LEU A 969 109.36 59.17 17.57
CA LEU A 969 109.48 57.94 16.77
C LEU A 969 108.85 56.75 17.49
N SER A 970 109.14 56.59 18.79
CA SER A 970 108.52 55.57 19.65
C SER A 970 106.98 55.65 19.63
N ALA A 971 106.41 56.86 19.77
CA ALA A 971 104.95 57.06 19.72
C ALA A 971 104.30 56.77 18.35
N ARG A 972 105.10 56.76 17.26
CA ARG A 972 104.65 56.37 15.92
C ARG A 972 104.69 54.85 15.72
N ALA A 973 105.69 54.15 16.26
CA ALA A 973 105.77 52.69 16.21
C ALA A 973 104.56 52.02 16.89
N VAL A 974 104.26 52.39 18.15
CA VAL A 974 103.14 51.81 18.92
C VAL A 974 101.78 52.04 18.25
N ASN A 975 101.59 53.19 17.57
CA ASN A 975 100.38 53.45 16.80
C ASN A 975 100.29 52.66 15.48
N ALA A 976 101.43 52.24 14.89
CA ALA A 976 101.44 51.35 13.75
C ALA A 976 101.12 49.91 14.17
N GLU A 977 101.73 49.42 15.25
CA GLU A 977 101.48 48.09 15.83
C GLU A 977 100.00 47.92 16.21
N ARG A 978 99.41 48.88 16.92
CA ARG A 978 97.98 48.83 17.30
C ARG A 978 97.04 48.84 16.09
N ARG A 979 97.43 49.46 14.97
CA ARG A 979 96.67 49.43 13.71
C ARG A 979 96.83 48.08 13.00
N LEU A 980 98.02 47.50 13.00
CA LEU A 980 98.27 46.16 12.46
C LEU A 980 97.47 45.10 13.22
N GLN A 981 97.50 45.13 14.55
CA GLN A 981 96.74 44.23 15.42
C GLN A 981 95.23 44.31 15.14
N ASN A 982 94.69 45.53 15.01
CA ASN A 982 93.27 45.74 14.67
C ASN A 982 92.92 45.22 13.27
N ALA A 983 93.80 45.42 12.28
CA ALA A 983 93.59 44.91 10.93
C ALA A 983 93.65 43.37 10.86
N GLN A 984 94.57 42.74 11.60
CA GLN A 984 94.66 41.28 11.73
C GLN A 984 93.41 40.69 12.41
N ASN A 985 92.93 41.31 13.49
CA ASN A 985 91.69 40.89 14.15
C ASN A 985 90.45 41.05 13.24
N GLN A 986 90.41 42.10 12.40
CA GLN A 986 89.35 42.29 11.41
C GLN A 986 89.43 41.29 10.25
N LEU A 987 90.65 40.91 9.83
CA LEU A 987 90.86 39.88 8.82
C LEU A 987 90.39 38.50 9.33
N ALA A 988 90.85 38.08 10.51
CA ALA A 988 90.45 36.81 11.11
C ALA A 988 88.92 36.71 11.31
N ALA A 989 88.28 37.80 11.78
CA ALA A 989 86.82 37.87 11.93
C ALA A 989 86.07 37.89 10.58
N ALA A 990 86.71 38.27 9.48
CA ALA A 990 86.15 38.15 8.13
C ALA A 990 86.34 36.73 7.55
N GLU A 991 87.49 36.11 7.80
CA GLU A 991 87.80 34.73 7.42
C GLU A 991 86.89 33.72 8.14
N GLU A 992 86.64 33.87 9.44
CA GLU A 992 85.71 33.05 10.22
C GLU A 992 84.25 33.18 9.71
N ARG A 993 83.83 34.41 9.35
CA ARG A 993 82.53 34.65 8.71
C ARG A 993 82.44 34.02 7.33
N PHE A 994 83.49 34.09 6.53
CA PHE A 994 83.54 33.47 5.21
C PHE A 994 83.51 31.95 5.31
N SER A 995 84.26 31.35 6.25
CA SER A 995 84.26 29.90 6.50
C SER A 995 82.87 29.41 6.94
N SER A 996 82.28 30.05 7.96
CA SER A 996 80.94 29.67 8.45
C SER A 996 79.82 29.92 7.43
N GLN A 997 79.98 30.87 6.49
CA GLN A 997 79.07 31.03 5.35
C GLN A 997 79.32 29.98 4.25
N SER A 998 80.57 29.60 3.99
CA SER A 998 80.94 28.53 3.06
C SER A 998 80.41 27.16 3.52
N GLU A 999 80.54 26.85 4.82
CA GLU A 999 79.96 25.65 5.43
C GLU A 999 78.44 25.62 5.32
N ARG A 1000 77.76 26.75 5.52
CA ARG A 1000 76.30 26.85 5.35
C ARG A 1000 75.87 26.65 3.89
N ASN A 1001 76.62 27.21 2.94
CA ASN A 1001 76.38 26.99 1.51
C ASN A 1001 76.60 25.51 1.14
N SER A 1002 77.74 24.91 1.50
CA SER A 1002 78.01 23.49 1.29
C SER A 1002 76.93 22.57 1.87
N ASN A 1003 76.48 22.83 3.11
CA ASN A 1003 75.38 22.07 3.73
C ASN A 1003 74.02 22.28 3.01
N SER A 1004 73.79 23.43 2.38
CA SER A 1004 72.58 23.68 1.59
C SER A 1004 72.65 23.06 0.19
N GLU A 1005 73.83 23.04 -0.44
CA GLU A 1005 74.13 22.38 -1.71
C GLU A 1005 73.96 20.87 -1.54
N LEU A 1006 74.54 20.26 -0.51
CA LEU A 1006 74.35 18.83 -0.19
C LEU A 1006 72.86 18.46 0.00
N ARG A 1007 72.08 19.32 0.69
CA ARG A 1007 70.62 19.16 0.85
C ARG A 1007 69.83 19.45 -0.43
N TRP A 1008 70.42 20.14 -1.41
CA TRP A 1008 69.81 20.36 -2.71
C TRP A 1008 70.10 19.18 -3.64
N GLU A 1009 71.35 18.75 -3.75
CA GLU A 1009 71.73 17.54 -4.49
C GLU A 1009 70.98 16.29 -4.01
N ALA A 1010 70.80 16.10 -2.69
CA ALA A 1010 70.06 14.96 -2.16
C ALA A 1010 68.61 14.93 -2.68
N ARG A 1011 67.94 16.09 -2.73
CA ARG A 1011 66.59 16.24 -3.29
C ARG A 1011 66.57 16.08 -4.81
N VAL A 1012 67.59 16.59 -5.52
CA VAL A 1012 67.73 16.40 -6.97
C VAL A 1012 67.85 14.91 -7.31
N ARG A 1013 68.73 14.17 -6.63
CA ARG A 1013 68.86 12.70 -6.80
C ARG A 1013 67.55 11.96 -6.48
N GLU A 1014 66.81 12.41 -5.47
CA GLU A 1014 65.50 11.84 -5.15
C GLU A 1014 64.45 12.11 -6.25
N TYR A 1015 64.39 13.32 -6.79
CA TYR A 1015 63.53 13.64 -7.93
C TYR A 1015 63.93 12.88 -9.20
N GLU A 1016 65.23 12.75 -9.50
CA GLU A 1016 65.73 11.93 -10.60
C GLU A 1016 65.32 10.45 -10.45
N ALA A 1017 65.43 9.89 -9.23
CA ALA A 1017 64.97 8.53 -8.94
C ALA A 1017 63.45 8.37 -9.10
N ARG A 1018 62.65 9.33 -8.60
CA ARG A 1018 61.18 9.35 -8.76
C ARG A 1018 60.77 9.46 -10.24
N VAL A 1019 61.43 10.32 -11.02
CA VAL A 1019 61.19 10.46 -12.48
C VAL A 1019 61.56 9.19 -13.22
N LYS A 1020 62.73 8.58 -12.93
CA LYS A 1020 63.16 7.32 -13.54
C LYS A 1020 62.19 6.16 -13.22
N ALA A 1021 61.70 6.07 -11.98
CA ALA A 1021 60.68 5.09 -11.61
C ALA A 1021 59.36 5.30 -12.37
N ALA A 1022 58.93 6.56 -12.55
CA ALA A 1022 57.75 6.89 -13.35
C ALA A 1022 57.93 6.54 -14.83
N GLU A 1023 59.10 6.84 -15.43
CA GLU A 1023 59.43 6.40 -16.79
C GLU A 1023 59.38 4.89 -16.96
N GLU A 1024 59.93 4.13 -16.01
CA GLU A 1024 59.87 2.66 -16.07
C GLU A 1024 58.44 2.14 -15.91
N LYS A 1025 57.60 2.77 -15.08
CA LYS A 1025 56.17 2.44 -14.99
C LYS A 1025 55.48 2.65 -16.34
N VAL A 1026 55.68 3.81 -16.99
CA VAL A 1026 55.14 4.11 -18.33
C VAL A 1026 55.69 3.15 -19.40
N LYS A 1027 56.95 2.72 -19.29
CA LYS A 1027 57.53 1.69 -20.19
C LYS A 1027 56.85 0.33 -20.00
N ARG A 1028 56.60 -0.11 -18.76
CA ARG A 1028 55.83 -1.35 -18.45
C ARG A 1028 54.39 -1.26 -18.94
N GLU A 1029 53.70 -0.14 -18.70
CA GLU A 1029 52.32 0.09 -19.17
C GLU A 1029 52.23 0.10 -20.70
N ARG A 1030 53.16 0.76 -21.39
CA ARG A 1030 53.24 0.73 -22.87
C ARG A 1030 53.53 -0.67 -23.41
N GLN A 1031 54.32 -1.47 -22.70
CA GLN A 1031 54.61 -2.86 -23.10
C GLN A 1031 53.38 -3.76 -22.90
N GLY A 1032 52.73 -3.72 -21.74
CA GLY A 1032 51.48 -4.43 -21.48
C GLY A 1032 50.28 -3.93 -22.29
N ALA A 1033 50.36 -2.74 -22.88
CA ALA A 1033 49.40 -2.27 -23.89
C ALA A 1033 49.68 -2.88 -25.27
N LYS A 1034 50.96 -2.96 -25.69
CA LYS A 1034 51.37 -3.65 -26.93
C LYS A 1034 50.99 -5.13 -26.91
N GLU A 1035 51.25 -5.80 -25.81
CA GLU A 1035 50.91 -7.22 -25.61
C GLU A 1035 49.40 -7.44 -25.77
N ARG A 1036 48.57 -6.64 -25.11
CA ARG A 1036 47.11 -6.65 -25.31
C ARG A 1036 46.67 -6.33 -26.74
N THR A 1037 47.34 -5.42 -27.46
CA THR A 1037 47.02 -5.22 -28.89
C THR A 1037 47.38 -6.43 -29.75
N VAL A 1038 48.49 -7.12 -29.47
CA VAL A 1038 48.88 -8.35 -30.17
C VAL A 1038 47.94 -9.52 -29.84
N GLU A 1039 47.48 -9.63 -28.59
CA GLU A 1039 46.44 -10.58 -28.19
C GLU A 1039 45.12 -10.33 -28.93
N LEU A 1040 44.68 -9.07 -29.00
CA LEU A 1040 43.47 -8.67 -29.74
C LEU A 1040 43.61 -8.90 -31.25
N GLU A 1041 44.75 -8.58 -31.85
CA GLU A 1041 45.04 -8.92 -33.25
C GLU A 1041 45.00 -10.44 -33.49
N ASN A 1042 45.57 -11.24 -32.59
CA ASN A 1042 45.52 -12.70 -32.71
C ASN A 1042 44.10 -13.27 -32.51
N ALA A 1043 43.30 -12.66 -31.64
CA ALA A 1043 41.89 -12.98 -31.47
C ALA A 1043 41.07 -12.63 -32.74
N ILE A 1044 41.28 -11.45 -33.32
CA ILE A 1044 40.67 -11.04 -34.61
C ILE A 1044 41.06 -12.03 -35.71
N ARG A 1045 42.36 -12.31 -35.90
CA ARG A 1045 42.85 -13.31 -36.87
C ARG A 1045 42.34 -14.73 -36.58
N SER A 1046 41.91 -15.04 -35.36
CA SER A 1046 41.26 -16.32 -35.03
C SER A 1046 39.78 -16.31 -35.44
N LEU A 1047 39.07 -15.21 -35.16
CA LEU A 1047 37.68 -15.00 -35.55
C LEU A 1047 37.51 -14.90 -37.07
N GLU A 1048 38.42 -14.24 -37.80
CA GLU A 1048 38.46 -14.22 -39.26
C GLU A 1048 38.57 -15.65 -39.84
N ARG A 1049 39.50 -16.45 -39.31
CA ARG A 1049 39.65 -17.86 -39.71
C ARG A 1049 38.44 -18.73 -39.33
N GLN A 1050 37.65 -18.35 -38.33
CA GLN A 1050 36.39 -19.01 -37.99
C GLN A 1050 35.28 -18.58 -38.96
N LEU A 1051 35.15 -17.27 -39.20
CA LEU A 1051 34.21 -16.69 -40.16
C LEU A 1051 34.42 -17.28 -41.58
N ASP A 1052 35.65 -17.43 -42.04
CA ASP A 1052 35.93 -18.03 -43.35
C ASP A 1052 35.70 -19.55 -43.39
N ARG A 1053 35.76 -20.24 -42.24
CA ARG A 1053 35.32 -21.64 -42.14
C ARG A 1053 33.80 -21.74 -42.19
N GLU A 1054 33.07 -20.88 -41.49
CA GLU A 1054 31.60 -20.86 -41.56
C GLU A 1054 31.09 -20.35 -42.93
N LYS A 1055 31.77 -19.41 -43.59
CA LYS A 1055 31.47 -19.04 -44.99
C LYS A 1055 31.64 -20.23 -45.93
N LYS A 1056 32.73 -20.99 -45.81
CA LYS A 1056 32.96 -22.21 -46.63
C LYS A 1056 31.91 -23.28 -46.33
N ARG A 1057 31.56 -23.49 -45.06
CA ARG A 1057 30.50 -24.41 -44.64
C ARG A 1057 29.13 -23.97 -45.16
N SER A 1058 28.83 -22.68 -45.13
CA SER A 1058 27.60 -22.09 -45.68
C SER A 1058 27.53 -22.23 -47.19
N ALA A 1059 28.64 -22.00 -47.91
CA ALA A 1059 28.74 -22.25 -49.35
C ALA A 1059 28.49 -23.73 -49.70
N GLN A 1060 29.12 -24.66 -48.97
CA GLN A 1060 28.90 -26.11 -49.14
C GLN A 1060 27.46 -26.54 -48.81
N LEU A 1061 26.82 -25.90 -47.83
CA LEU A 1061 25.39 -26.10 -47.55
C LEU A 1061 24.49 -25.50 -48.63
N GLY A 1062 24.90 -24.40 -49.26
CA GLY A 1062 24.27 -23.84 -50.46
C GLY A 1062 24.34 -24.81 -51.64
N GLU A 1063 25.54 -25.28 -51.98
CA GLU A 1063 25.78 -26.29 -53.02
C GLU A 1063 24.96 -27.57 -52.78
N LEU A 1064 24.91 -28.07 -51.54
CA LEU A 1064 24.07 -29.22 -51.17
C LEU A 1064 22.57 -28.92 -51.29
N ASN A 1065 22.12 -27.72 -50.93
CA ASN A 1065 20.71 -27.34 -51.05
C ASN A 1065 20.29 -27.16 -52.53
N ASP A 1066 21.18 -26.63 -53.36
CA ASP A 1066 20.94 -26.49 -54.80
C ASP A 1066 21.01 -27.85 -55.53
N LEU A 1067 21.87 -28.78 -55.10
CA LEU A 1067 21.80 -30.19 -55.51
C LEU A 1067 20.46 -30.85 -55.09
N ASN A 1068 19.97 -30.56 -53.89
CA ASN A 1068 18.72 -31.13 -53.38
C ASN A 1068 17.47 -30.57 -54.10
N LYS A 1069 17.53 -29.33 -54.63
CA LYS A 1069 16.49 -28.75 -55.51
C LYS A 1069 16.39 -29.42 -56.88
N ILE A 1070 17.43 -30.15 -57.32
CA ILE A 1070 17.50 -30.73 -58.67
C ILE A 1070 16.84 -32.12 -58.77
N ASN A 1071 16.44 -32.75 -57.64
CA ASN A 1071 15.76 -34.06 -57.70
C ASN A 1071 14.69 -34.28 -56.61
N PRO A 1072 13.43 -33.96 -56.95
CA PRO A 1072 12.36 -34.93 -56.73
C PRO A 1072 11.44 -35.01 -57.96
N GLY A 1073 11.75 -35.90 -58.92
CA GLY A 1073 10.98 -35.93 -60.18
C GLY A 1073 11.26 -37.06 -61.17
N SER A 1074 11.73 -38.23 -60.73
CA SER A 1074 11.85 -39.39 -61.63
C SER A 1074 11.67 -40.73 -60.91
N TYR A 1075 10.83 -41.59 -61.50
CA TYR A 1075 10.41 -42.94 -61.13
C TYR A 1075 9.30 -43.10 -60.07
N SER A 1076 8.14 -43.56 -60.61
CA SER A 1076 6.90 -44.03 -59.97
C SER A 1076 6.04 -42.97 -59.27
#